data_AF-A0A1V5R964-F1
#
_entry.id   AF-A0A1V5R964-F1
#
_cell.length_a   1.000
_cell.length_b   1.000
_cell.length_c   1.000
_cell.angle_alpha   90.00
_cell.angle_beta   90.00
_cell.angle_gamma   90.00
#
_symmetry.space_group_name_H-M   'P 1'
#
loop_
_entity.id
_entity.type
_entity.pdbx_description
1 polymer ?
#
loop_
_entity_poly.entity_id
_entity_poly.type
_entity_poly.pdbx_seq_one_letter_code
_entity_poly.pdbx_strand_id
1 'polypeptide(L)'
;MPQNKNKHVIFVEKDNRPSRFLLDLHSLAIEKEGGADKYKKNNQSLEDVSAQKVELGDKNKTNSVKKNEAEEAGQKKIFNSARRQARQLTFFPLLFLGYKLIRVILKICYGIGWVVVFLIKLPFIVPINILKLFSKEREAESEDTEAIYSVFNNKIPQEKFSDKLKRRVRAVNWLKPFNFLLPIIVRIKPKPTSRVRAFLRTNIKFNLPIKKRLRPFHFSMPRWQPSRRPLAAAGFLALSMMVLVLPFKAFTSYKSLDDLRGVVLGISESALASIKDGARLAGDKDFYGASNNFAKASQDFSIAEKEVKEISNLLSIIAPLIPSKDVKMAAQADLVLEAGKLSAKIAEDLTLALSGFSGQGSDKNSAFFNFFEYSRTMDEDVKRLSAVVKKIDASGLPDEYQDKFKTLQGRIAVVESSASELVDLADKLYILLGFNAEKRYLLVFQNNTEMRASGGFIGSYALADFSNGQIKNIEVPGGGSYDTEWGMVKKIIAPEALSIVNPRWYFWDANWWPDWPTTARKLEWFYEQSERRTVDGVISLTPTAFEKILSVIGPLDMQEKYGLIFTAENFWDLTQDLVERKPIYTAEAVATSTLKNEPKKIIGDLLEKIRQELPARLDQKMSFDLLQAIEEGIEEKHILLYFNDEKLEKKVAEYGADGRIKEANWDYLMVVNSNIAGGKSDKKIKEEISHTAEIQADGTVVDTVVVKRTHWAEKNEKFVGVRNNNWMRIYTPLGSELIEAGGFSRPDDIYFSKPERDWEKDLDVVNTEGLAVIHTKSGTKIYEENGKTVFANWSQVDQGSSATVYFKYKLPFKVDIKGEERVGLLDSLVNYFNPDQKELIPYALLMQKQPGSVNSVFKSQMNIADNYKIVWSYPGGGNEKNNRWHEEGALNTDKYFAILATK
;
A
#
# COMPACT_ATOMS: atom_id res chain seq x y z
N MET A 1 -43.82 -6.45 -39.26
CA MET A 1 -44.47 -5.16 -39.63
C MET A 1 -45.82 -5.07 -38.93
N PRO A 2 -46.42 -3.87 -38.76
CA PRO A 2 -45.92 -2.51 -39.05
C PRO A 2 -45.60 -1.75 -37.73
N GLN A 3 -45.31 -0.44 -37.63
CA GLN A 3 -45.00 0.65 -38.57
C GLN A 3 -43.66 1.30 -38.17
N ASN A 4 -43.05 2.09 -39.06
CA ASN A 4 -41.99 3.05 -38.71
C ASN A 4 -42.54 4.26 -37.94
N LYS A 5 -41.70 4.89 -37.09
CA LYS A 5 -41.66 6.36 -36.96
C LYS A 5 -40.21 6.85 -36.87
N ASN A 6 -39.74 7.49 -37.94
CA ASN A 6 -38.43 8.14 -37.98
C ASN A 6 -38.38 9.34 -37.01
N LYS A 7 -37.24 9.55 -36.36
CA LYS A 7 -36.72 10.89 -36.05
C LYS A 7 -35.22 10.93 -36.39
N HIS A 8 -34.72 12.11 -36.71
CA HIS A 8 -33.51 12.28 -37.51
C HIS A 8 -32.23 12.27 -36.68
N VAL A 9 -31.18 11.67 -37.24
CA VAL A 9 -29.80 11.84 -36.80
C VAL A 9 -29.26 13.17 -37.35
N ILE A 10 -28.52 13.91 -36.54
CA ILE A 10 -27.69 15.03 -36.98
C ILE A 10 -26.26 14.73 -36.53
N PHE A 11 -25.37 14.48 -37.49
CA PHE A 11 -23.93 14.46 -37.25
C PHE A 11 -23.37 15.86 -37.38
N VAL A 12 -22.52 16.28 -36.44
CA VAL A 12 -21.57 17.38 -36.62
C VAL A 12 -20.22 16.89 -36.10
N GLU A 13 -19.27 16.76 -37.01
CA GLU A 13 -17.91 16.31 -36.72
C GLU A 13 -16.95 17.42 -37.12
N LYS A 14 -16.22 18.01 -36.15
CA LYS A 14 -14.81 18.41 -36.32
C LYS A 14 -14.11 19.00 -35.07
N ASP A 15 -12.86 18.55 -34.94
CA ASP A 15 -11.65 19.27 -34.48
C ASP A 15 -11.59 19.95 -33.09
N ASN A 16 -10.81 19.31 -32.20
CA ASN A 16 -9.93 19.88 -31.15
C ASN A 16 -10.49 20.73 -29.98
N ARG A 17 -10.55 20.08 -28.80
CA ARG A 17 -10.27 20.55 -27.41
C ARG A 17 -10.45 22.06 -27.10
N PRO A 18 -11.30 22.37 -26.11
CA PRO A 18 -10.75 22.95 -24.87
C PRO A 18 -11.26 22.26 -23.58
N SER A 19 -10.90 22.80 -22.41
CA SER A 19 -11.01 22.14 -21.10
C SER A 19 -11.82 22.91 -20.05
N ARG A 20 -12.46 22.15 -19.15
CA ARG A 20 -12.89 22.50 -17.77
C ARG A 20 -14.08 23.45 -17.56
N PHE A 21 -14.76 23.17 -16.43
CA PHE A 21 -15.74 23.96 -15.67
C PHE A 21 -17.07 24.33 -16.33
N LEU A 22 -18.13 23.98 -15.60
CA LEU A 22 -19.42 24.67 -15.58
C LEU A 22 -19.77 24.92 -14.11
N LEU A 23 -20.06 26.18 -13.75
CA LEU A 23 -20.76 26.47 -12.50
C LEU A 23 -22.25 26.26 -12.76
N ASP A 24 -22.96 25.67 -11.80
CA ASP A 24 -24.42 25.79 -11.73
C ASP A 24 -24.77 27.24 -11.31
N LEU A 25 -25.67 27.88 -12.05
CA LEU A 25 -26.09 29.25 -11.81
C LEU A 25 -27.59 29.42 -12.01
N HIS A 26 -28.22 29.93 -10.95
CA HIS A 26 -29.57 30.47 -10.88
C HIS A 26 -30.75 29.50 -11.06
N SER A 27 -31.16 28.98 -9.90
CA SER A 27 -32.51 29.31 -9.44
C SER A 27 -32.77 30.83 -9.49
N LEU A 28 -33.81 31.23 -10.22
CA LEU A 28 -34.56 32.48 -10.04
C LEU A 28 -35.91 32.35 -10.77
N ALA A 29 -37.02 32.67 -10.09
CA ALA A 29 -38.37 32.52 -10.64
C ALA A 29 -38.93 33.87 -11.11
N ILE A 30 -39.57 33.88 -12.28
CA ILE A 30 -40.48 34.95 -12.73
C ILE A 30 -41.68 34.28 -13.42
N GLU A 31 -42.89 34.76 -13.12
CA GLU A 31 -44.16 34.30 -13.70
C GLU A 31 -44.42 34.91 -15.07
N LYS A 32 -45.20 34.24 -15.94
CA LYS A 32 -46.46 34.80 -16.50
C LYS A 32 -47.28 33.84 -17.37
N GLU A 33 -48.59 33.82 -17.09
CA GLU A 33 -49.77 33.85 -17.99
C GLU A 33 -49.77 33.11 -19.34
N GLY A 34 -50.86 32.38 -19.67
CA GLY A 34 -51.11 32.09 -21.10
C GLY A 34 -52.26 31.21 -21.63
N GLY A 35 -53.18 30.64 -20.83
CA GLY A 35 -54.37 29.89 -21.35
C GLY A 35 -54.07 28.57 -22.11
N ALA A 36 -55.05 27.76 -22.56
CA ALA A 36 -56.48 27.57 -22.19
C ALA A 36 -57.03 26.32 -22.92
N ASP A 37 -58.19 25.77 -22.48
CA ASP A 37 -59.20 25.06 -23.30
C ASP A 37 -58.81 23.79 -24.12
N LYS A 38 -59.41 22.57 -24.00
CA LYS A 38 -60.82 22.17 -23.78
C LYS A 38 -61.00 20.62 -23.66
N TYR A 39 -61.96 20.18 -22.82
CA TYR A 39 -62.85 18.98 -22.92
C TYR A 39 -62.25 17.54 -22.99
N LYS A 40 -62.95 16.42 -22.71
CA LYS A 40 -64.07 15.95 -21.81
C LYS A 40 -64.70 14.66 -22.42
N LYS A 41 -65.29 13.79 -21.58
CA LYS A 41 -65.97 12.47 -21.81
C LYS A 41 -65.04 11.26 -21.59
N ASN A 42 -65.40 10.18 -20.87
CA ASN A 42 -66.59 9.76 -20.08
C ASN A 42 -66.11 8.83 -18.91
N ASN A 43 -66.89 8.29 -17.95
CA ASN A 43 -68.17 8.59 -17.25
C ASN A 43 -68.97 7.28 -16.93
N GLN A 44 -69.72 7.25 -15.80
CA GLN A 44 -70.49 6.10 -15.23
C GLN A 44 -69.62 4.99 -14.58
N SER A 45 -69.99 4.35 -13.47
CA SER A 45 -71.17 4.38 -12.55
C SER A 45 -70.71 4.49 -11.07
N LEU A 46 -71.35 5.20 -10.13
CA LEU A 46 -72.60 4.91 -9.37
C LEU A 46 -72.55 3.58 -8.57
N GLU A 47 -72.97 3.46 -7.28
CA GLU A 47 -73.65 4.42 -6.37
C GLU A 47 -73.43 4.12 -4.85
N ASP A 48 -74.31 4.62 -3.96
CA ASP A 48 -74.41 4.50 -2.47
C ASP A 48 -73.30 5.15 -1.60
N VAL A 49 -73.49 6.15 -0.70
CA VAL A 49 -74.61 6.70 0.12
C VAL A 49 -74.85 5.96 1.47
N SER A 50 -74.30 6.43 2.61
CA SER A 50 -74.95 7.36 3.58
C SER A 50 -74.17 7.36 4.93
N ALA A 51 -74.37 8.22 5.95
CA ALA A 51 -74.78 9.63 6.08
C ALA A 51 -74.62 10.08 7.58
N GLN A 52 -74.82 11.39 7.87
CA GLN A 52 -74.98 12.00 9.23
C GLN A 52 -73.72 12.11 10.14
N LYS A 53 -73.57 13.09 11.07
CA LYS A 53 -74.06 14.50 11.20
C LYS A 53 -73.22 15.25 12.28
N VAL A 54 -73.03 16.57 12.11
CA VAL A 54 -73.25 17.71 13.08
C VAL A 54 -72.94 17.44 14.60
N GLU A 55 -72.18 18.27 15.33
CA GLU A 55 -72.49 19.69 15.66
C GLU A 55 -71.31 20.62 16.10
N LEU A 56 -71.66 21.88 16.34
CA LEU A 56 -70.93 23.15 16.58
C LEU A 56 -69.79 23.20 17.64
N GLY A 57 -68.86 24.14 17.43
CA GLY A 57 -67.94 24.71 18.44
C GLY A 57 -67.11 25.88 17.86
N ASP A 58 -67.06 27.04 18.53
CA ASP A 58 -66.76 28.34 17.86
C ASP A 58 -65.56 29.14 18.44
N LYS A 59 -64.97 29.99 17.58
CA LYS A 59 -64.01 31.10 17.81
C LYS A 59 -62.69 30.92 18.60
N ASN A 60 -61.62 30.88 17.80
CA ASN A 60 -60.51 31.86 17.81
C ASN A 60 -59.91 32.33 19.16
N LYS A 61 -58.88 31.64 19.64
CA LYS A 61 -57.83 32.26 20.50
C LYS A 61 -56.49 31.48 20.54
N THR A 62 -55.81 31.27 19.39
CA THR A 62 -54.48 30.60 19.39
C THR A 62 -53.54 30.87 18.20
N ASN A 63 -53.81 31.88 17.35
CA ASN A 63 -53.05 32.13 16.10
C ASN A 63 -51.66 32.82 16.27
N SER A 64 -51.08 32.82 17.47
CA SER A 64 -49.74 33.35 17.76
C SER A 64 -48.75 32.34 18.34
N VAL A 65 -49.18 31.10 18.64
CA VAL A 65 -48.33 30.06 19.24
C VAL A 65 -47.93 28.98 18.23
N LYS A 66 -48.90 28.48 17.45
CA LYS A 66 -48.71 27.35 16.50
C LYS A 66 -47.76 27.62 15.32
N LYS A 67 -47.27 28.84 15.13
CA LYS A 67 -46.30 29.14 14.05
C LYS A 67 -44.87 28.77 14.47
N ASN A 68 -44.51 28.98 15.73
CA ASN A 68 -43.17 28.66 16.23
C ASN A 68 -42.99 27.15 16.42
N GLU A 69 -44.02 26.44 16.90
CA GLU A 69 -44.01 24.97 17.02
C GLU A 69 -43.83 24.28 15.66
N ALA A 70 -44.35 24.88 14.58
CA ALA A 70 -44.19 24.34 13.22
C ALA A 70 -42.76 24.48 12.69
N GLU A 71 -42.08 25.60 12.95
CA GLU A 71 -40.67 25.78 12.59
C GLU A 71 -39.74 24.93 13.48
N GLU A 72 -40.02 24.81 14.78
CA GLU A 72 -39.23 23.96 15.67
C GLU A 72 -39.41 22.46 15.38
N ALA A 73 -40.63 22.03 15.01
CA ALA A 73 -40.87 20.67 14.52
C ALA A 73 -40.25 20.42 13.13
N GLY A 74 -40.21 21.44 12.27
CA GLY A 74 -39.50 21.41 10.99
C GLY A 74 -38.00 21.21 11.17
N GLN A 75 -37.36 22.04 12.00
CA GLN A 75 -35.95 21.92 12.34
C GLN A 75 -35.65 20.60 13.05
N LYS A 76 -36.47 20.15 14.01
CA LYS A 76 -36.32 18.83 14.65
C LYS A 76 -36.51 17.66 13.68
N LYS A 77 -37.30 17.79 12.60
CA LYS A 77 -37.35 16.77 11.53
C LYS A 77 -36.08 16.76 10.68
N ILE A 78 -35.54 17.93 10.33
CA ILE A 78 -34.29 18.06 9.54
C ILE A 78 -33.08 17.57 10.36
N PHE A 79 -33.01 17.89 11.66
CA PHE A 79 -31.93 17.41 12.53
C PHE A 79 -32.02 15.89 12.79
N ASN A 80 -33.23 15.32 12.90
CA ASN A 80 -33.41 13.89 13.11
C ASN A 80 -33.37 13.05 11.82
N SER A 81 -33.53 13.63 10.63
CA SER A 81 -33.24 12.90 9.37
C SER A 81 -31.74 12.71 9.19
N ALA A 82 -30.93 13.75 9.41
CA ALA A 82 -29.46 13.66 9.40
C ALA A 82 -28.95 12.62 10.41
N ARG A 83 -29.56 12.54 11.61
CA ARG A 83 -29.17 11.59 12.67
C ARG A 83 -29.50 10.13 12.37
N ARG A 84 -30.22 9.81 11.27
CA ARG A 84 -30.68 8.44 10.96
C ARG A 84 -29.93 7.76 9.81
N GLN A 85 -28.92 8.41 9.23
CA GLN A 85 -28.05 7.86 8.17
C GLN A 85 -26.56 7.81 8.59
N ALA A 86 -26.25 7.88 9.89
CA ALA A 86 -24.88 7.84 10.43
C ALA A 86 -24.32 6.41 10.61
N ARG A 87 -24.49 5.59 9.58
CA ARG A 87 -23.72 4.37 9.27
C ARG A 87 -23.52 4.46 7.74
N GLN A 88 -22.49 3.92 7.10
CA GLN A 88 -22.01 2.55 7.22
C GLN A 88 -20.58 2.46 6.69
N LEU A 89 -19.75 1.62 7.32
CA LEU A 89 -18.55 0.96 6.76
C LEU A 89 -17.41 1.88 6.28
N THR A 90 -16.16 1.45 6.52
CA THR A 90 -15.22 1.00 5.46
C THR A 90 -13.74 0.97 5.95
N PHE A 91 -12.87 0.42 5.11
CA PHE A 91 -11.40 0.52 5.04
C PHE A 91 -10.56 0.11 6.25
N PHE A 92 -9.99 -1.08 6.09
CA PHE A 92 -9.14 -1.77 7.03
C PHE A 92 -7.61 -1.59 6.82
N PRO A 93 -7.04 -1.36 5.61
CA PRO A 93 -5.58 -1.37 5.39
C PRO A 93 -4.74 -0.47 6.30
N LEU A 94 -5.30 0.69 6.67
CA LEU A 94 -4.60 1.71 7.47
C LEU A 94 -4.25 1.24 8.89
N LEU A 95 -5.07 0.36 9.48
CA LEU A 95 -4.91 -0.10 10.86
C LEU A 95 -3.63 -0.91 11.06
N PHE A 96 -3.20 -1.68 10.06
CA PHE A 96 -2.01 -2.55 10.17
C PHE A 96 -0.71 -1.80 9.92
N LEU A 97 -0.67 -0.90 8.93
CA LEU A 97 0.47 -0.01 8.72
C LEU A 97 0.63 0.92 9.94
N GLY A 98 -0.48 1.48 10.44
CA GLY A 98 -0.53 2.20 11.71
C GLY A 98 -0.02 1.38 12.91
N TYR A 99 -0.46 0.13 13.09
CA TYR A 99 0.00 -0.71 14.21
C TYR A 99 1.49 -1.08 14.15
N LYS A 100 2.01 -1.40 12.95
CA LYS A 100 3.45 -1.61 12.74
C LYS A 100 4.24 -0.32 13.05
N LEU A 101 3.74 0.82 12.59
CA LEU A 101 4.35 2.14 12.83
C LEU A 101 4.34 2.52 14.31
N ILE A 102 3.22 2.30 15.04
CA ILE A 102 3.12 2.45 16.50
C ILE A 102 4.25 1.66 17.18
N ARG A 103 4.41 0.36 16.89
CA ARG A 103 5.44 -0.48 17.55
C ARG A 103 6.88 0.00 17.29
N VAL A 104 7.13 0.72 16.20
CA VAL A 104 8.43 1.35 15.90
C VAL A 104 8.57 2.68 16.64
N ILE A 105 7.59 3.57 16.52
CA ILE A 105 7.58 4.90 17.16
C ILE A 105 7.64 4.78 18.67
N LEU A 106 6.82 3.93 19.32
CA LEU A 106 6.86 3.73 20.77
C LEU A 106 8.25 3.27 21.26
N LYS A 107 8.97 2.43 20.50
CA LYS A 107 10.34 2.03 20.81
C LYS A 107 11.35 3.18 20.66
N ILE A 108 11.10 4.10 19.72
CA ILE A 108 11.93 5.29 19.49
C ILE A 108 11.67 6.34 20.59
N CYS A 109 10.41 6.66 20.89
CA CYS A 109 10.04 7.59 21.96
C CYS A 109 10.52 7.10 23.33
N TYR A 110 10.37 5.81 23.64
CA TYR A 110 10.90 5.20 24.85
C TYR A 110 12.44 5.19 24.89
N GLY A 111 13.09 4.96 23.74
CA GLY A 111 14.55 4.97 23.60
C GLY A 111 15.16 6.35 23.81
N ILE A 112 14.67 7.37 23.07
CA ILE A 112 15.03 8.78 23.24
C ILE A 112 14.76 9.22 24.68
N GLY A 113 13.60 8.84 25.23
CA GLY A 113 13.21 9.18 26.58
C GLY A 113 14.15 8.70 27.67
N TRP A 114 14.61 7.45 27.61
CA TRP A 114 15.63 6.95 28.54
C TRP A 114 16.98 7.67 28.40
N VAL A 115 17.32 8.17 27.21
CA VAL A 115 18.48 9.06 27.05
C VAL A 115 18.22 10.36 27.81
N VAL A 116 17.09 11.04 27.60
CA VAL A 116 16.74 12.31 28.27
C VAL A 116 16.78 12.20 29.80
N VAL A 117 16.16 11.18 30.39
CA VAL A 117 16.11 11.02 31.86
C VAL A 117 17.49 10.90 32.51
N PHE A 118 18.47 10.32 31.81
CA PHE A 118 19.82 10.14 32.32
C PHE A 118 20.76 11.30 31.94
N LEU A 119 20.57 11.91 30.76
CA LEU A 119 21.25 13.14 30.32
C LEU A 119 21.16 14.22 31.39
N ILE A 120 19.96 14.50 31.92
CA ILE A 120 19.75 15.60 32.86
C ILE A 120 20.24 15.23 34.29
N LYS A 121 20.39 13.94 34.58
CA LYS A 121 20.94 13.46 35.87
C LYS A 121 22.47 13.53 35.93
N LEU A 122 23.17 13.28 34.82
CA LEU A 122 24.63 13.11 34.78
C LEU A 122 25.52 14.31 35.22
N PRO A 123 25.22 15.61 34.95
CA PRO A 123 26.25 16.66 34.98
C PRO A 123 26.88 16.98 36.36
N PHE A 124 26.43 16.33 37.43
CA PHE A 124 26.73 16.71 38.81
C PHE A 124 27.56 15.70 39.62
N ILE A 125 28.30 14.82 38.95
CA ILE A 125 29.51 14.22 39.55
C ILE A 125 30.69 15.24 39.55
N VAL A 126 30.59 16.31 38.74
CA VAL A 126 31.73 17.18 38.37
C VAL A 126 31.85 18.56 39.07
N PRO A 127 30.90 19.11 39.87
CA PRO A 127 30.95 20.53 40.28
C PRO A 127 32.17 20.88 41.15
N ILE A 128 32.74 19.90 41.86
CA ILE A 128 33.88 20.08 42.76
C ILE A 128 35.21 20.30 42.00
N ASN A 129 35.37 19.77 40.78
CA ASN A 129 36.66 19.79 40.07
C ASN A 129 36.86 20.99 39.14
N ILE A 130 35.77 21.60 38.63
CA ILE A 130 35.89 22.79 37.77
C ILE A 130 36.22 24.04 38.59
N LEU A 131 35.68 24.18 39.80
CA LEU A 131 36.05 25.28 40.72
C LEU A 131 37.54 25.20 41.12
N LYS A 132 38.07 24.00 41.38
CA LYS A 132 39.49 23.75 41.68
C LYS A 132 40.47 24.11 40.56
N LEU A 133 40.00 24.29 39.32
CA LEU A 133 40.80 24.78 38.20
C LEU A 133 40.99 26.31 38.22
N PHE A 134 40.13 27.05 38.93
CA PHE A 134 40.20 28.51 39.05
C PHE A 134 40.63 29.01 40.44
N SER A 135 40.49 28.19 41.50
CA SER A 135 40.78 28.58 42.89
C SER A 135 42.19 28.22 43.39
N LYS A 136 43.19 28.07 42.51
CA LYS A 136 44.49 27.49 42.87
C LYS A 136 45.53 28.51 43.36
N GLU A 137 45.23 29.15 44.50
CA GLU A 137 46.29 29.67 45.36
C GLU A 137 47.01 28.50 46.08
N ARG A 138 48.17 28.79 46.67
CA ARG A 138 49.04 27.78 47.28
C ARG A 138 48.90 27.79 48.80
N GLU A 139 48.80 26.61 49.40
CA GLU A 139 49.51 26.29 50.64
C GLU A 139 49.69 24.76 50.74
N ALA A 140 50.41 24.27 51.75
CA ALA A 140 51.04 22.95 51.73
C ALA A 140 51.00 22.24 53.10
N GLU A 141 51.15 20.91 53.06
CA GLU A 141 51.28 19.99 54.22
C GLU A 141 50.03 19.93 55.11
N SER A 142 49.78 18.90 55.93
CA SER A 142 50.55 17.69 56.26
C SER A 142 49.65 16.44 56.26
N GLU A 143 50.19 15.29 56.67
CA GLU A 143 49.45 14.03 56.85
C GLU A 143 48.54 14.08 58.10
N ASP A 144 47.42 13.34 58.08
CA ASP A 144 47.11 12.45 59.21
C ASP A 144 46.13 11.32 58.83
N THR A 145 46.04 10.28 59.66
CA THR A 145 45.32 9.01 59.38
C THR A 145 44.28 8.63 60.45
N GLU A 146 43.29 7.81 60.05
CA GLU A 146 42.26 7.18 60.91
C GLU A 146 41.27 8.16 61.60
N ALA A 147 40.06 7.79 62.02
CA ALA A 147 39.22 6.61 61.77
C ALA A 147 37.80 7.10 61.35
N ILE A 148 36.85 6.27 60.91
CA ILE A 148 36.12 5.28 61.74
C ILE A 148 35.77 4.04 60.91
N TYR A 149 35.99 2.88 61.53
CA TYR A 149 35.65 1.55 61.03
C TYR A 149 34.22 1.12 61.42
N SER A 150 33.74 0.04 60.77
CA SER A 150 32.53 -0.73 61.11
C SER A 150 31.19 -0.02 60.80
N VAL A 151 30.08 -0.72 60.53
CA VAL A 151 29.66 -2.06 61.00
C VAL A 151 29.72 -3.16 59.91
N PHE A 152 29.94 -4.39 60.37
CA PHE A 152 29.94 -5.66 59.62
C PHE A 152 28.59 -5.89 58.87
N ASN A 153 28.53 -6.40 57.62
CA ASN A 153 29.08 -7.65 57.06
C ASN A 153 28.47 -8.94 57.64
N ASN A 154 27.74 -9.72 56.83
CA ASN A 154 27.42 -11.12 57.14
C ASN A 154 27.11 -11.98 55.89
N LYS A 155 27.97 -12.98 55.63
CA LYS A 155 27.67 -14.35 55.13
C LYS A 155 27.16 -14.59 53.69
N ILE A 156 28.13 -14.68 52.77
CA ILE A 156 28.55 -15.89 51.99
C ILE A 156 28.13 -17.24 52.66
N PRO A 157 27.87 -18.40 51.95
CA PRO A 157 28.26 -18.80 50.57
C PRO A 157 27.18 -19.50 49.69
N GLN A 158 27.53 -19.81 48.43
CA GLN A 158 27.36 -21.14 47.80
C GLN A 158 28.47 -21.34 46.74
N GLU A 159 28.66 -22.57 46.22
CA GLU A 159 29.96 -23.01 45.67
C GLU A 159 30.08 -23.20 44.13
N LYS A 160 31.34 -23.20 43.66
CA LYS A 160 31.91 -24.00 42.55
C LYS A 160 31.15 -24.09 41.19
N PHE A 161 31.81 -23.59 40.14
CA PHE A 161 32.29 -24.51 39.11
C PHE A 161 33.71 -24.13 38.64
N SER A 162 34.36 -25.03 37.90
CA SER A 162 35.82 -25.23 37.93
C SER A 162 36.69 -24.36 37.00
N ASP A 163 37.95 -24.24 37.40
CA ASP A 163 39.08 -23.83 36.57
C ASP A 163 39.12 -24.49 35.18
N LYS A 164 39.35 -23.65 34.16
CA LYS A 164 40.46 -23.93 33.23
C LYS A 164 41.14 -22.67 32.71
N LEU A 165 41.74 -21.93 33.62
CA LEU A 165 42.48 -20.69 33.37
C LEU A 165 43.73 -20.90 32.47
N LYS A 166 43.57 -20.73 31.14
CA LYS A 166 44.70 -20.53 30.20
C LYS A 166 44.33 -19.55 29.07
N ARG A 167 45.20 -18.61 28.66
CA ARG A 167 46.34 -17.94 29.35
C ARG A 167 46.87 -16.81 28.43
N ARG A 168 47.06 -15.59 28.96
CA ARG A 168 47.87 -14.47 28.40
C ARG A 168 47.37 -13.89 27.04
N VAL A 169 47.24 -12.57 26.83
CA VAL A 169 48.11 -11.38 27.09
C VAL A 169 49.17 -11.17 26.00
N ARG A 170 49.15 -9.96 25.41
CA ARG A 170 50.01 -9.41 24.32
C ARG A 170 49.71 -9.98 22.92
N ALA A 171 49.79 -9.21 21.82
CA ALA A 171 50.15 -7.80 21.67
C ALA A 171 49.29 -7.06 20.62
N VAL A 172 49.00 -5.79 20.88
CA VAL A 172 48.65 -4.80 19.84
C VAL A 172 49.95 -4.07 19.48
N ASN A 173 50.35 -4.07 18.20
CA ASN A 173 50.86 -2.88 17.50
C ASN A 173 51.39 -3.15 16.08
N TRP A 174 51.21 -2.12 15.21
CA TRP A 174 52.01 -1.79 14.01
C TRP A 174 51.81 -2.74 12.80
N LEU A 175 51.85 -2.29 11.53
CA LEU A 175 52.30 -1.00 10.94
C LEU A 175 51.43 -0.60 9.71
N LYS A 176 51.65 0.60 9.16
CA LYS A 176 51.10 1.08 7.87
C LYS A 176 51.92 0.53 6.68
N PRO A 177 51.37 0.58 5.45
CA PRO A 177 51.78 1.62 4.49
C PRO A 177 50.54 2.35 3.90
N PHE A 178 50.51 3.62 3.47
CA PHE A 178 51.53 4.65 3.19
C PHE A 178 52.58 4.33 2.12
N ASN A 179 52.26 4.71 0.88
CA ASN A 179 53.16 5.11 -0.22
C ASN A 179 52.31 5.93 -1.21
N PHE A 180 52.77 7.03 -1.82
CA PHE A 180 53.94 7.88 -1.56
C PHE A 180 53.69 9.27 -2.18
N LEU A 181 54.33 10.34 -1.69
CA LEU A 181 54.26 11.68 -2.31
C LEU A 181 55.67 12.26 -2.52
N LEU A 182 56.09 12.32 -3.81
CA LEU A 182 57.22 13.09 -4.36
C LEU A 182 58.64 12.63 -3.92
N PRO A 183 59.67 12.73 -4.80
CA PRO A 183 60.36 14.01 -5.01
C PRO A 183 60.85 14.36 -6.45
N ILE A 184 60.54 15.61 -6.85
CA ILE A 184 61.40 16.66 -7.46
C ILE A 184 62.69 16.25 -8.22
N ILE A 185 62.81 16.68 -9.51
CA ILE A 185 63.98 17.28 -10.23
C ILE A 185 63.71 17.25 -11.76
N VAL A 186 64.00 18.18 -12.69
CA VAL A 186 64.24 19.64 -12.75
C VAL A 186 64.50 20.00 -14.25
N ARG A 187 63.90 21.07 -14.80
CA ARG A 187 64.16 21.67 -16.17
C ARG A 187 63.82 20.73 -17.37
N ILE A 188 63.61 21.18 -18.63
CA ILE A 188 64.17 22.29 -19.45
C ILE A 188 63.07 23.09 -20.24
N LYS A 189 63.43 24.30 -20.71
CA LYS A 189 62.66 25.29 -21.53
C LYS A 189 63.12 25.22 -23.02
N PRO A 190 62.47 25.81 -24.07
CA PRO A 190 61.74 27.10 -24.03
C PRO A 190 60.53 27.35 -24.99
N LYS A 191 59.88 28.51 -24.75
CA LYS A 191 59.34 29.57 -25.67
C LYS A 191 59.71 29.48 -27.19
N PRO A 192 58.94 30.10 -28.16
CA PRO A 192 58.51 31.52 -28.05
C PRO A 192 57.28 32.11 -28.84
N THR A 193 56.86 33.31 -28.40
CA THR A 193 56.40 34.52 -29.16
C THR A 193 55.07 34.67 -29.96
N SER A 194 54.17 35.52 -29.40
CA SER A 194 53.81 36.89 -29.88
C SER A 194 52.48 37.19 -30.63
N ARG A 195 52.12 38.51 -30.63
CA ARG A 195 51.16 39.25 -31.50
C ARG A 195 49.63 39.05 -31.26
N VAL A 196 48.71 39.97 -31.62
CA VAL A 196 48.70 41.48 -31.61
C VAL A 196 47.26 42.03 -31.84
N ARG A 197 46.84 43.13 -31.15
CA ARG A 197 45.68 44.04 -31.47
C ARG A 197 44.27 43.40 -31.58
N ALA A 198 43.15 44.12 -31.82
CA ALA A 198 42.59 45.38 -31.27
C ALA A 198 41.13 45.57 -31.81
N PHE A 199 40.47 46.72 -31.52
CA PHE A 199 39.21 47.23 -32.12
C PHE A 199 37.88 46.49 -31.75
N LEU A 200 36.72 47.16 -31.60
CA LEU A 200 36.41 48.58 -31.29
C LEU A 200 34.95 48.75 -30.80
N ARG A 201 34.67 49.89 -30.12
CA ARG A 201 33.50 50.82 -30.14
C ARG A 201 32.17 50.42 -30.85
N THR A 202 30.99 50.99 -30.53
CA THR A 202 30.71 52.39 -30.09
C THR A 202 29.30 52.57 -29.49
N ASN A 203 29.15 53.49 -28.50
CA ASN A 203 28.04 54.46 -28.25
C ASN A 203 26.56 53.97 -28.26
N ILE A 204 25.54 54.68 -27.74
CA ILE A 204 25.30 56.10 -27.36
C ILE A 204 24.19 56.11 -26.26
N LYS A 205 23.83 57.14 -25.46
CA LYS A 205 24.08 58.60 -25.39
C LYS A 205 24.14 59.04 -23.89
N PHE A 206 23.61 60.22 -23.54
CA PHE A 206 23.39 60.77 -22.19
C PHE A 206 22.18 61.73 -22.24
N ASN A 207 21.52 62.01 -21.10
CA ASN A 207 20.93 63.34 -20.86
C ASN A 207 20.61 63.59 -19.36
N LEU A 208 20.87 64.81 -18.88
CA LEU A 208 20.62 65.28 -17.51
C LEU A 208 20.45 66.82 -17.47
N PRO A 209 19.44 67.36 -16.75
CA PRO A 209 19.41 68.74 -16.25
C PRO A 209 19.79 68.76 -14.75
N ILE A 210 21.00 69.16 -14.33
CA ILE A 210 21.58 70.52 -14.25
C ILE A 210 21.10 71.37 -13.04
N LYS A 211 21.93 71.34 -11.99
CA LYS A 211 22.35 72.43 -11.06
C LYS A 211 21.30 73.18 -10.21
N LYS A 212 21.56 73.18 -8.89
CA LYS A 212 22.23 74.27 -8.13
C LYS A 212 23.17 73.60 -7.10
N ARG A 213 24.50 73.87 -7.11
CA ARG A 213 25.23 74.94 -6.38
C ARG A 213 25.17 74.75 -4.84
N LEU A 214 26.27 74.76 -4.06
CA LEU A 214 27.68 75.19 -4.31
C LEU A 214 28.70 74.56 -3.34
N ARG A 215 29.99 74.55 -3.75
CA ARG A 215 31.26 74.45 -2.96
C ARG A 215 31.50 73.21 -2.06
N PRO A 216 32.44 72.31 -2.41
CA PRO A 216 33.10 71.46 -1.43
C PRO A 216 34.13 72.28 -0.61
N PHE A 217 34.20 72.05 0.70
CA PHE A 217 35.26 72.58 1.56
C PHE A 217 36.48 71.66 1.48
N HIS A 218 37.67 72.18 1.20
CA HIS A 218 38.90 71.40 1.31
C HIS A 218 39.34 71.29 2.78
N PHE A 219 38.95 70.21 3.45
CA PHE A 219 39.52 69.85 4.74
C PHE A 219 40.66 68.84 4.56
N SER A 220 41.90 69.29 4.71
CA SER A 220 43.09 68.45 4.64
C SER A 220 43.22 67.60 5.92
N MET A 221 42.51 66.47 5.96
CA MET A 221 42.65 65.49 7.04
C MET A 221 44.11 65.04 7.19
N PRO A 222 44.69 65.05 8.41
CA PRO A 222 46.01 64.48 8.65
C PRO A 222 46.06 63.00 8.24
N ARG A 223 47.23 62.55 7.77
CA ARG A 223 47.52 61.11 7.61
C ARG A 223 47.67 60.45 8.99
N TRP A 224 46.56 60.25 9.68
CA TRP A 224 46.50 59.43 10.88
C TRP A 224 46.66 57.96 10.45
N GLN A 225 47.90 57.47 10.49
CA GLN A 225 48.13 56.03 10.43
C GLN A 225 47.46 55.41 11.66
N PRO A 226 46.45 54.53 11.51
CA PRO A 226 45.99 53.75 12.65
C PRO A 226 47.13 52.80 13.01
N SER A 227 47.90 53.13 14.05
CA SER A 227 48.76 52.12 14.69
C SER A 227 47.88 50.92 15.02
N ARG A 228 48.37 49.68 14.96
CA ARG A 228 47.52 48.51 15.23
C ARG A 228 47.07 48.37 16.70
N ARG A 229 47.45 49.33 17.57
CA ARG A 229 47.28 49.28 19.03
C ARG A 229 45.85 49.55 19.55
N PRO A 230 45.01 50.46 19.02
CA PRO A 230 43.64 50.63 19.51
C PRO A 230 42.70 49.56 18.98
N LEU A 231 43.01 48.93 17.83
CA LEU A 231 42.29 47.75 17.33
C LEU A 231 42.65 46.51 18.16
N ALA A 232 43.94 46.33 18.50
CA ALA A 232 44.35 45.34 19.47
C ALA A 232 43.74 45.59 20.86
N ALA A 233 43.73 46.83 21.36
CA ALA A 233 43.16 47.19 22.66
C ALA A 233 41.63 47.06 22.69
N ALA A 234 40.90 47.43 21.63
CA ALA A 234 39.47 47.19 21.51
C ALA A 234 39.15 45.69 21.44
N GLY A 235 39.97 44.90 20.74
CA GLY A 235 39.89 43.44 20.77
C GLY A 235 40.17 42.86 22.16
N PHE A 236 41.18 43.37 22.87
CA PHE A 236 41.54 42.95 24.22
C PHE A 236 40.49 43.38 25.27
N LEU A 237 39.84 44.53 25.07
CA LEU A 237 38.78 45.05 25.94
C LEU A 237 37.43 44.38 25.66
N ALA A 238 37.14 44.04 24.40
CA ALA A 238 36.03 43.15 24.07
C ALA A 238 36.26 41.75 24.65
N LEU A 239 37.48 41.21 24.54
CA LEU A 239 37.85 39.92 25.14
C LEU A 239 37.83 39.97 26.67
N SER A 240 38.29 41.06 27.31
CA SER A 240 38.24 41.20 28.77
C SER A 240 36.83 41.46 29.28
N MET A 241 35.98 42.20 28.55
CA MET A 241 34.55 42.26 28.84
C MET A 241 33.89 40.90 28.65
N MET A 242 34.28 40.11 27.65
CA MET A 242 33.79 38.74 27.49
C MET A 242 34.25 37.86 28.68
N VAL A 243 35.50 37.99 29.12
CA VAL A 243 36.09 37.27 30.28
C VAL A 243 35.66 37.81 31.65
N LEU A 244 35.02 38.99 31.74
CA LEU A 244 34.42 39.52 32.97
C LEU A 244 32.90 39.28 33.02
N VAL A 245 32.21 39.51 31.91
CA VAL A 245 30.76 39.31 31.79
C VAL A 245 30.42 37.82 31.73
N LEU A 246 31.19 36.96 31.05
CA LEU A 246 30.88 35.52 31.01
C LEU A 246 30.95 34.88 32.41
N PRO A 247 31.98 35.07 33.26
CA PRO A 247 31.96 34.53 34.62
C PRO A 247 30.87 35.16 35.48
N PHE A 248 30.57 36.46 35.34
CA PHE A 248 29.51 37.08 36.15
C PHE A 248 28.12 36.55 35.76
N LYS A 249 27.83 36.46 34.45
CA LYS A 249 26.61 35.80 33.94
C LYS A 249 26.59 34.33 34.34
N ALA A 250 27.68 33.59 34.17
CA ALA A 250 27.78 32.17 34.53
C ALA A 250 27.61 31.95 36.03
N PHE A 251 28.04 32.86 36.90
CA PHE A 251 27.85 32.78 38.35
C PHE A 251 26.40 33.07 38.75
N THR A 252 25.76 34.09 38.14
CA THR A 252 24.32 34.29 38.32
C THR A 252 23.50 33.13 37.77
N SER A 253 23.90 32.58 36.62
CA SER A 253 23.29 31.40 36.02
C SER A 253 23.60 30.12 36.78
N TYR A 254 24.71 30.01 37.49
CA TYR A 254 25.05 28.81 38.28
C TYR A 254 24.02 28.58 39.37
N LYS A 255 23.59 29.65 40.06
CA LYS A 255 22.55 29.53 41.10
C LYS A 255 21.18 29.22 40.51
N SER A 256 20.83 29.76 39.33
CA SER A 256 19.61 29.36 38.63
C SER A 256 19.71 28.03 37.89
N LEU A 257 20.92 27.46 37.69
CA LEU A 257 21.12 26.22 36.94
C LEU A 257 20.73 24.98 37.75
N ASP A 258 20.90 24.98 39.07
CA ASP A 258 20.37 23.90 39.91
C ASP A 258 18.83 23.97 40.01
N ASP A 259 18.24 25.17 40.16
CA ASP A 259 16.78 25.36 40.14
C ASP A 259 16.19 24.94 38.78
N LEU A 260 16.76 25.44 37.67
CA LEU A 260 16.35 25.12 36.30
C LEU A 260 16.58 23.64 35.96
N ARG A 261 17.65 23.02 36.49
CA ARG A 261 17.85 21.57 36.39
C ARG A 261 16.75 20.82 37.14
N GLY A 262 16.35 21.26 38.33
CA GLY A 262 15.24 20.67 39.09
C GLY A 262 13.92 20.73 38.31
N VAL A 263 13.62 21.90 37.73
CA VAL A 263 12.45 22.12 36.86
C VAL A 263 12.50 21.24 35.61
N VAL A 264 13.60 21.27 34.85
CA VAL A 264 13.77 20.50 33.61
C VAL A 264 13.82 18.98 33.86
N LEU A 265 14.36 18.52 34.99
CA LEU A 265 14.26 17.13 35.45
C LEU A 265 12.81 16.74 35.66
N GLY A 266 12.09 17.44 36.56
CA GLY A 266 10.72 17.08 36.94
C GLY A 266 9.75 17.11 35.75
N ILE A 267 9.90 18.10 34.86
CA ILE A 267 9.11 18.21 33.64
C ILE A 267 9.45 17.09 32.65
N SER A 268 10.74 16.75 32.47
CA SER A 268 11.13 15.65 31.57
C SER A 268 10.72 14.27 32.12
N GLU A 269 10.77 14.06 33.43
CA GLU A 269 10.26 12.85 34.09
C GLU A 269 8.73 12.75 33.97
N SER A 270 8.01 13.87 34.11
CA SER A 270 6.58 13.98 33.84
C SER A 270 6.23 13.63 32.39
N ALA A 271 6.97 14.18 31.42
CA ALA A 271 6.81 13.87 30.00
C ALA A 271 7.00 12.37 29.71
N LEU A 272 7.91 11.72 30.45
CA LEU A 272 8.28 10.33 30.23
C LEU A 272 7.42 9.31 30.98
N ALA A 273 6.85 9.70 32.13
CA ALA A 273 5.69 9.01 32.68
C ALA A 273 4.53 9.03 31.67
N SER A 274 4.20 10.21 31.12
CA SER A 274 3.14 10.34 30.12
C SER A 274 3.43 9.60 28.80
N ILE A 275 4.66 9.58 28.27
CA ILE A 275 5.00 8.70 27.13
C ILE A 275 4.80 7.22 27.48
N LYS A 276 5.18 6.80 28.68
CA LYS A 276 5.05 5.39 29.12
C LYS A 276 3.58 4.98 29.26
N ASP A 277 2.75 5.81 29.87
CA ASP A 277 1.31 5.54 30.00
C ASP A 277 0.57 5.69 28.67
N GLY A 278 0.95 6.65 27.81
CA GLY A 278 0.44 6.73 26.44
C GLY A 278 0.80 5.48 25.61
N ALA A 279 2.04 4.98 25.75
CA ALA A 279 2.48 3.74 25.10
C ALA A 279 1.71 2.51 25.60
N ARG A 280 1.41 2.47 26.92
CA ARG A 280 0.58 1.42 27.51
C ARG A 280 -0.85 1.49 27.00
N LEU A 281 -1.50 2.65 27.06
CA LEU A 281 -2.87 2.86 26.58
C LEU A 281 -3.01 2.56 25.08
N ALA A 282 -2.01 2.92 24.25
CA ALA A 282 -1.99 2.55 22.83
C ALA A 282 -1.82 1.03 22.61
N GLY A 283 -1.15 0.31 23.51
CA GLY A 283 -1.08 -1.15 23.54
C GLY A 283 -2.39 -1.81 24.00
N ASP A 284 -3.02 -1.20 25.01
CA ASP A 284 -4.36 -1.52 25.52
C ASP A 284 -5.48 -1.08 24.54
N LYS A 285 -5.11 -0.42 23.42
CA LYS A 285 -5.94 0.11 22.33
C LYS A 285 -6.85 1.30 22.66
N ASP A 286 -6.69 1.91 23.84
CA ASP A 286 -7.25 3.23 24.14
C ASP A 286 -6.43 4.34 23.47
N PHE A 287 -6.66 4.54 22.18
CA PHE A 287 -5.96 5.57 21.40
C PHE A 287 -6.31 7.00 21.83
N TYR A 288 -7.47 7.23 22.46
CA TYR A 288 -7.85 8.57 22.93
C TYR A 288 -7.16 8.89 24.27
N GLY A 289 -7.16 7.98 25.24
CA GLY A 289 -6.36 8.12 26.45
C GLY A 289 -4.86 8.18 26.15
N ALA A 290 -4.39 7.47 25.11
CA ALA A 290 -3.02 7.55 24.64
C ALA A 290 -2.68 8.94 24.06
N SER A 291 -3.51 9.50 23.16
CA SER A 291 -3.24 10.81 22.55
C SER A 291 -3.17 11.93 23.59
N ASN A 292 -4.08 11.93 24.58
CA ASN A 292 -4.05 12.90 25.69
C ASN A 292 -2.73 12.83 26.49
N ASN A 293 -2.19 11.63 26.68
CA ASN A 293 -0.90 11.45 27.35
C ASN A 293 0.29 11.89 26.48
N PHE A 294 0.26 11.62 25.17
CA PHE A 294 1.31 12.08 24.25
C PHE A 294 1.28 13.61 24.05
N ALA A 295 0.09 14.22 23.99
CA ALA A 295 -0.09 15.67 23.98
C ALA A 295 0.50 16.32 25.23
N LYS A 296 0.21 15.77 26.42
CA LYS A 296 0.83 16.24 27.67
C LYS A 296 2.36 16.10 27.63
N ALA A 297 2.90 14.98 27.14
CA ALA A 297 4.35 14.80 27.02
C ALA A 297 5.00 15.79 26.05
N SER A 298 4.33 16.09 24.93
CA SER A 298 4.75 17.11 23.95
C SER A 298 4.76 18.51 24.58
N GLN A 299 3.72 18.85 25.36
CA GLN A 299 3.64 20.09 26.12
C GLN A 299 4.73 20.19 27.19
N ASP A 300 4.94 19.14 27.99
CA ASP A 300 5.98 19.09 29.01
C ASP A 300 7.37 19.32 28.37
N PHE A 301 7.71 18.59 27.28
CA PHE A 301 8.95 18.85 26.54
C PHE A 301 9.03 20.26 25.94
N SER A 302 7.92 20.83 25.46
CA SER A 302 7.87 22.20 24.95
C SER A 302 8.10 23.27 26.03
N ILE A 303 7.82 22.96 27.30
CA ILE A 303 8.17 23.83 28.43
C ILE A 303 9.66 23.69 28.74
N ALA A 304 10.15 22.46 28.91
CA ALA A 304 11.57 22.19 29.18
C ALA A 304 12.50 22.75 28.09
N GLU A 305 12.10 22.65 26.81
CA GLU A 305 12.83 23.24 25.67
C GLU A 305 13.04 24.75 25.86
N LYS A 306 12.00 25.49 26.27
CA LYS A 306 12.03 26.96 26.41
C LYS A 306 12.99 27.40 27.51
N GLU A 307 12.93 26.76 28.68
CA GLU A 307 13.84 27.04 29.80
C GLU A 307 15.31 26.83 29.40
N VAL A 308 15.60 25.74 28.68
CA VAL A 308 16.98 25.39 28.27
C VAL A 308 17.48 26.23 27.10
N LYS A 309 16.60 26.80 26.26
CA LYS A 309 16.95 27.41 24.97
C LYS A 309 17.95 28.56 25.08
N GLU A 310 17.78 29.47 26.04
CA GLU A 310 18.73 30.60 26.19
C GLU A 310 20.12 30.11 26.62
N ILE A 311 20.18 29.07 27.44
CA ILE A 311 21.42 28.49 27.95
C ILE A 311 22.13 27.70 26.84
N SER A 312 21.42 26.85 26.09
CA SER A 312 21.99 26.09 24.98
C SER A 312 22.56 27.00 23.87
N ASN A 313 21.87 28.09 23.54
CA ASN A 313 22.35 29.10 22.59
C ASN A 313 23.66 29.79 23.05
N LEU A 314 23.85 30.00 24.36
CA LEU A 314 25.11 30.54 24.89
C LEU A 314 26.23 29.50 24.94
N LEU A 315 25.89 28.25 25.30
CA LEU A 315 26.87 27.16 25.42
C LEU A 315 27.36 26.65 24.05
N SER A 316 26.52 26.60 23.02
CA SER A 316 26.89 26.14 21.67
C SER A 316 27.97 26.99 20.99
N ILE A 317 28.09 28.27 21.35
CA ILE A 317 29.17 29.16 20.88
C ILE A 317 30.53 28.75 21.48
N ILE A 318 30.56 28.24 22.72
CA ILE A 318 31.80 27.95 23.47
C ILE A 318 32.13 26.45 23.56
N ALA A 319 31.17 25.56 23.36
CA ALA A 319 31.36 24.10 23.40
C ALA A 319 32.44 23.56 22.42
N PRO A 320 32.65 24.14 21.21
CA PRO A 320 33.78 23.74 20.36
C PRO A 320 35.16 24.03 20.96
N LEU A 321 35.25 24.95 21.92
CA LEU A 321 36.49 25.39 22.57
C LEU A 321 36.76 24.69 23.90
N ILE A 322 35.76 24.01 24.47
CA ILE A 322 35.81 23.42 25.82
C ILE A 322 35.76 21.88 25.71
N PRO A 323 36.83 21.14 26.10
CA PRO A 323 36.89 19.69 25.97
C PRO A 323 36.12 18.94 27.10
N SER A 324 34.91 19.38 27.44
CA SER A 324 34.00 18.68 28.36
C SER A 324 32.83 18.08 27.59
N LYS A 325 32.46 16.82 27.90
CA LYS A 325 31.25 16.20 27.37
C LYS A 325 30.00 16.93 27.86
N ASP A 326 29.94 17.26 29.14
CA ASP A 326 28.79 17.92 29.77
C ASP A 326 28.45 19.26 29.12
N VAL A 327 29.47 20.05 28.75
CA VAL A 327 29.30 21.34 28.04
C VAL A 327 28.80 21.13 26.62
N LYS A 328 29.36 20.14 25.88
CA LYS A 328 28.85 19.75 24.54
C LYS A 328 27.43 19.22 24.57
N MET A 329 27.04 18.57 25.66
CA MET A 329 25.72 17.97 25.88
C MET A 329 24.68 19.06 26.18
N ALA A 330 24.99 19.97 27.11
CA ALA A 330 24.14 21.11 27.45
C ALA A 330 23.98 22.11 26.28
N ALA A 331 25.01 22.24 25.43
CA ALA A 331 24.98 22.98 24.17
C ALA A 331 24.12 22.36 23.04
N GLN A 332 23.48 21.22 23.29
CA GLN A 332 22.57 20.53 22.36
C GLN A 332 21.28 20.09 23.05
N ALA A 333 21.06 20.50 24.30
CA ALA A 333 19.95 20.04 25.12
C ALA A 333 18.59 20.56 24.59
N ASP A 334 18.56 21.72 23.94
CA ASP A 334 17.39 22.22 23.21
C ASP A 334 17.04 21.35 22.00
N LEU A 335 18.03 20.90 21.20
CA LEU A 335 17.80 19.95 20.09
C LEU A 335 17.28 18.60 20.58
N VAL A 336 17.79 18.11 21.73
CA VAL A 336 17.32 16.87 22.35
C VAL A 336 15.90 17.00 22.88
N LEU A 337 15.55 18.12 23.52
CA LEU A 337 14.19 18.39 24.01
C LEU A 337 13.21 18.64 22.87
N GLU A 338 13.63 19.31 21.79
CA GLU A 338 12.87 19.43 20.55
C GLU A 338 12.61 18.07 19.90
N ALA A 339 13.60 17.17 19.88
CA ALA A 339 13.41 15.80 19.41
C ALA A 339 12.45 15.01 20.32
N GLY A 340 12.47 15.23 21.64
CA GLY A 340 11.51 14.66 22.59
C GLY A 340 10.07 15.14 22.33
N LYS A 341 9.89 16.46 22.23
CA LYS A 341 8.63 17.15 21.85
C LYS A 341 8.06 16.58 20.55
N LEU A 342 8.84 16.56 19.47
CA LEU A 342 8.41 16.04 18.17
C LEU A 342 8.08 14.54 18.26
N SER A 343 8.88 13.73 18.94
CA SER A 343 8.60 12.30 19.14
C SER A 343 7.29 12.06 19.90
N ALA A 344 6.96 12.90 20.87
CA ALA A 344 5.67 12.86 21.56
C ALA A 344 4.52 13.30 20.63
N LYS A 345 4.67 14.39 19.89
CA LYS A 345 3.64 14.88 18.95
C LYS A 345 3.34 13.90 17.82
N ILE A 346 4.36 13.25 17.26
CA ILE A 346 4.22 12.17 16.26
C ILE A 346 3.39 11.00 16.84
N ALA A 347 3.60 10.64 18.11
CA ALA A 347 2.83 9.60 18.77
C ALA A 347 1.38 10.04 19.08
N GLU A 348 1.18 11.30 19.49
CA GLU A 348 -0.13 11.94 19.63
C GLU A 348 -0.91 11.86 18.31
N ASP A 349 -0.37 12.39 17.21
CA ASP A 349 -1.05 12.44 15.91
C ASP A 349 -1.35 11.04 15.35
N LEU A 350 -0.43 10.09 15.49
CA LEU A 350 -0.69 8.70 15.10
C LEU A 350 -1.81 8.06 15.93
N THR A 351 -1.89 8.35 17.23
CA THR A 351 -3.02 7.87 18.05
C THR A 351 -4.32 8.62 17.78
N LEU A 352 -4.28 9.91 17.43
CA LEU A 352 -5.47 10.66 16.98
C LEU A 352 -5.99 10.12 15.64
N ALA A 353 -5.12 9.87 14.66
CA ALA A 353 -5.46 9.22 13.40
C ALA A 353 -6.17 7.88 13.61
N LEU A 354 -5.71 7.09 14.58
CA LEU A 354 -6.27 5.75 14.88
C LEU A 354 -7.48 5.80 15.83
N SER A 355 -7.68 6.89 16.58
CA SER A 355 -8.80 7.06 17.53
C SER A 355 -10.18 7.04 16.86
N GLY A 356 -10.30 7.50 15.61
CA GLY A 356 -11.52 7.36 14.83
C GLY A 356 -11.96 5.91 14.59
N PHE A 357 -11.03 4.94 14.68
CA PHE A 357 -11.28 3.52 14.44
C PHE A 357 -11.52 2.72 15.73
N SER A 358 -11.32 3.29 16.93
CA SER A 358 -11.61 2.59 18.20
C SER A 358 -13.10 2.55 18.57
N GLY A 359 -13.95 3.22 17.79
CA GLY A 359 -15.41 3.19 17.93
C GLY A 359 -15.98 4.06 19.05
N GLN A 360 -15.16 4.77 19.81
CA GLN A 360 -15.63 5.71 20.83
C GLN A 360 -15.98 7.08 20.23
N GLY A 361 -17.25 7.48 20.38
CA GLY A 361 -17.71 8.88 20.39
C GLY A 361 -17.68 9.70 19.09
N SER A 362 -16.88 9.32 18.09
CA SER A 362 -16.73 10.06 16.83
C SER A 362 -17.71 9.62 15.74
N ASP A 363 -18.02 10.52 14.81
CA ASP A 363 -18.65 10.14 13.54
C ASP A 363 -17.64 9.29 12.73
N LYS A 364 -18.05 8.11 12.28
CA LYS A 364 -17.17 7.23 11.47
C LYS A 364 -16.78 7.88 10.12
N ASN A 365 -17.47 8.93 9.67
CA ASN A 365 -17.03 9.74 8.53
C ASN A 365 -15.83 10.63 8.88
N SER A 366 -15.82 11.24 10.07
CA SER A 366 -14.68 12.06 10.50
C SER A 366 -13.48 11.21 10.89
N ALA A 367 -13.65 9.91 11.19
CA ALA A 367 -12.51 8.99 11.36
C ALA A 367 -11.57 8.98 10.15
N PHE A 368 -12.10 8.95 8.92
CA PHE A 368 -11.30 8.98 7.69
C PHE A 368 -10.64 10.32 7.43
N PHE A 369 -11.39 11.40 7.63
CA PHE A 369 -10.86 12.76 7.49
C PHE A 369 -9.74 13.03 8.52
N ASN A 370 -9.99 12.69 9.78
CA ASN A 370 -9.00 12.79 10.86
C ASN A 370 -7.75 11.96 10.54
N PHE A 371 -7.90 10.71 10.08
CA PHE A 371 -6.75 9.90 9.69
C PHE A 371 -5.91 10.58 8.60
N PHE A 372 -6.56 11.08 7.55
CA PHE A 372 -5.91 11.78 6.45
C PHE A 372 -5.13 13.02 6.95
N GLU A 373 -5.77 13.91 7.70
CA GLU A 373 -5.15 15.14 8.23
C GLU A 373 -4.02 14.86 9.25
N TYR A 374 -4.24 13.95 10.21
CA TYR A 374 -3.24 13.59 11.21
C TYR A 374 -2.07 12.80 10.61
N SER A 375 -2.29 11.94 9.61
CA SER A 375 -1.17 11.23 8.93
C SER A 375 -0.23 12.21 8.21
N ARG A 376 -0.77 13.26 7.59
CA ARG A 376 0.00 14.34 6.95
C ARG A 376 0.74 15.20 7.96
N THR A 377 0.10 15.55 9.08
CA THR A 377 0.74 16.31 10.17
C THR A 377 1.88 15.51 10.80
N MET A 378 1.66 14.21 11.03
CA MET A 378 2.66 13.27 11.53
C MET A 378 3.87 13.15 10.58
N ASP A 379 3.65 13.07 9.26
CA ASP A 379 4.75 13.00 8.27
C ASP A 379 5.59 14.29 8.21
N GLU A 380 4.96 15.47 8.34
CA GLU A 380 5.70 16.73 8.51
C GLU A 380 6.56 16.74 9.77
N ASP A 381 6.00 16.35 10.93
CA ASP A 381 6.75 16.33 12.19
C ASP A 381 7.81 15.20 12.22
N VAL A 382 7.61 14.07 11.54
CA VAL A 382 8.65 13.05 11.31
C VAL A 382 9.81 13.62 10.49
N LYS A 383 9.53 14.40 9.44
CA LYS A 383 10.57 15.07 8.62
C LYS A 383 11.31 16.13 9.42
N ARG A 384 10.63 16.89 10.28
CA ARG A 384 11.24 17.83 11.24
C ARG A 384 12.11 17.08 12.27
N LEU A 385 11.61 15.99 12.86
CA LEU A 385 12.35 15.15 13.81
C LEU A 385 13.61 14.58 13.16
N SER A 386 13.51 14.09 11.93
CA SER A 386 14.64 13.62 11.13
C SER A 386 15.70 14.72 10.94
N ALA A 387 15.29 15.95 10.62
CA ALA A 387 16.18 17.10 10.48
C ALA A 387 16.81 17.57 11.81
N VAL A 388 16.14 17.39 12.96
CA VAL A 388 16.68 17.71 14.30
C VAL A 388 17.65 16.62 14.76
N VAL A 389 17.27 15.35 14.66
CA VAL A 389 18.07 14.17 15.04
C VAL A 389 19.37 14.08 14.23
N LYS A 390 19.39 14.57 12.98
CA LYS A 390 20.60 14.70 12.15
C LYS A 390 21.58 15.81 12.60
N LYS A 391 21.16 16.77 13.45
CA LYS A 391 22.04 17.83 13.99
C LYS A 391 22.74 17.45 15.29
N ILE A 392 22.22 16.45 16.02
CA ILE A 392 22.74 16.06 17.33
C ILE A 392 24.02 15.22 17.14
N ASP A 393 25.15 15.73 17.63
CA ASP A 393 26.44 15.04 17.69
C ASP A 393 26.41 13.96 18.77
N ALA A 394 26.37 12.71 18.35
CA ALA A 394 26.40 11.55 19.22
C ALA A 394 27.64 11.54 20.15
N SER A 395 28.77 12.17 19.79
CA SER A 395 29.95 12.25 20.65
C SER A 395 29.80 13.23 21.84
N GLY A 396 28.77 14.07 21.81
CA GLY A 396 28.35 14.91 22.93
C GLY A 396 27.47 14.19 23.96
N LEU A 397 27.02 12.96 23.68
CA LEU A 397 26.16 12.18 24.57
C LEU A 397 26.97 11.26 25.51
N PRO A 398 26.42 10.81 26.66
CA PRO A 398 27.08 9.87 27.56
C PRO A 398 27.33 8.54 26.85
N ASP A 399 28.48 7.92 27.13
CA ASP A 399 29.03 6.81 26.33
C ASP A 399 28.06 5.62 26.21
N GLU A 400 27.33 5.30 27.28
CA GLU A 400 26.31 4.24 27.32
C GLU A 400 25.06 4.49 26.44
N TYR A 401 24.89 5.68 25.89
CA TYR A 401 23.81 6.03 24.96
C TYR A 401 24.28 6.29 23.53
N GLN A 402 25.57 6.50 23.28
CA GLN A 402 26.04 6.91 21.95
C GLN A 402 25.67 5.90 20.86
N ASP A 403 25.87 4.60 21.10
CA ASP A 403 25.57 3.57 20.10
C ASP A 403 24.06 3.28 19.97
N LYS A 404 23.31 3.44 21.07
CA LYS A 404 21.83 3.44 21.05
C LYS A 404 21.33 4.61 20.18
N PHE A 405 21.91 5.81 20.33
CA PHE A 405 21.53 7.00 19.60
C PHE A 405 21.94 6.94 18.12
N LYS A 406 23.15 6.47 17.79
CA LYS A 406 23.56 6.17 16.40
C LYS A 406 22.61 5.16 15.74
N THR A 407 22.15 4.15 16.49
CA THR A 407 21.15 3.18 16.02
C THR A 407 19.78 3.82 15.78
N LEU A 408 19.38 4.81 16.60
CA LEU A 408 18.15 5.60 16.39
C LEU A 408 18.29 6.55 15.18
N GLN A 409 19.43 7.24 15.03
CA GLN A 409 19.77 8.05 13.86
C GLN A 409 19.72 7.23 12.56
N GLY A 410 20.24 6.00 12.56
CA GLY A 410 20.15 5.09 11.41
C GLY A 410 18.72 4.60 11.11
N ARG A 411 17.82 4.61 12.11
CA ARG A 411 16.42 4.17 11.97
C ARG A 411 15.44 5.29 11.62
N ILE A 412 15.78 6.57 11.85
CA ILE A 412 14.83 7.67 11.58
C ILE A 412 14.44 7.74 10.10
N ALA A 413 15.34 7.38 9.18
CA ALA A 413 15.05 7.28 7.75
C ALA A 413 13.98 6.21 7.42
N VAL A 414 13.91 5.13 8.21
CA VAL A 414 12.86 4.10 8.05
C VAL A 414 11.52 4.66 8.53
N VAL A 415 11.49 5.41 9.64
CA VAL A 415 10.26 6.11 10.09
C VAL A 415 9.81 7.15 9.06
N GLU A 416 10.75 7.93 8.51
CA GLU A 416 10.50 8.92 7.46
C GLU A 416 9.88 8.28 6.21
N SER A 417 10.43 7.14 5.75
CA SER A 417 9.84 6.39 4.63
C SER A 417 8.47 5.79 4.96
N SER A 418 8.27 5.24 6.16
CA SER A 418 6.99 4.63 6.57
C SER A 418 5.89 5.66 6.85
N ALA A 419 6.24 6.87 7.29
CA ALA A 419 5.31 7.98 7.44
C ALA A 419 4.82 8.50 6.08
N SER A 420 5.75 8.72 5.14
CA SER A 420 5.38 9.12 3.78
C SER A 420 4.61 8.03 3.01
N GLU A 421 4.88 6.75 3.26
CA GLU A 421 4.06 5.62 2.73
C GLU A 421 2.65 5.60 3.33
N LEU A 422 2.49 5.90 4.63
CA LEU A 422 1.18 6.03 5.26
C LEU A 422 0.37 7.18 4.64
N VAL A 423 1.02 8.30 4.32
CA VAL A 423 0.40 9.45 3.63
C VAL A 423 0.07 9.13 2.17
N ASP A 424 0.95 8.45 1.43
CA ASP A 424 0.65 8.04 0.05
C ASP A 424 -0.57 7.11 -0.02
N LEU A 425 -0.68 6.18 0.94
CA LEU A 425 -1.84 5.31 1.10
C LEU A 425 -3.11 6.08 1.54
N ALA A 426 -2.97 7.07 2.43
CA ALA A 426 -4.06 7.97 2.81
C ALA A 426 -4.58 8.77 1.61
N ASP A 427 -3.67 9.32 0.79
CA ASP A 427 -3.97 10.05 -0.45
C ASP A 427 -4.64 9.13 -1.49
N LYS A 428 -4.22 7.86 -1.62
CA LYS A 428 -4.91 6.88 -2.50
C LYS A 428 -6.34 6.66 -2.03
N LEU A 429 -6.53 6.39 -0.75
CA LEU A 429 -7.87 6.21 -0.19
C LEU A 429 -8.70 7.49 -0.38
N TYR A 430 -8.16 8.68 -0.17
CA TYR A 430 -8.91 9.92 -0.43
C TYR A 430 -9.48 10.02 -1.88
N ILE A 431 -8.76 9.47 -2.87
CA ILE A 431 -9.21 9.36 -4.27
C ILE A 431 -10.22 8.22 -4.46
N LEU A 432 -9.90 7.00 -3.99
CA LEU A 432 -10.70 5.78 -4.13
C LEU A 432 -12.13 5.96 -3.56
N LEU A 433 -12.26 6.79 -2.54
CA LEU A 433 -13.47 6.86 -1.70
C LEU A 433 -14.38 8.03 -2.01
N GLY A 434 -14.09 8.69 -3.13
CA GLY A 434 -14.87 9.78 -3.67
C GLY A 434 -14.96 11.02 -2.76
N PHE A 435 -13.91 11.32 -1.99
CA PHE A 435 -13.82 12.61 -1.28
C PHE A 435 -13.45 13.75 -2.24
N ASN A 436 -12.73 13.48 -3.34
CA ASN A 436 -12.41 14.47 -4.38
C ASN A 436 -13.56 14.73 -5.36
N ALA A 437 -14.28 13.68 -5.74
CA ALA A 437 -15.40 13.64 -6.68
C ALA A 437 -16.08 12.28 -6.54
N GLU A 438 -17.36 12.13 -6.88
CA GLU A 438 -18.03 10.83 -6.77
C GLU A 438 -17.38 9.76 -7.67
N LYS A 439 -17.38 8.51 -7.21
CA LYS A 439 -16.71 7.37 -7.84
C LYS A 439 -17.65 6.20 -8.04
N ARG A 440 -17.62 5.55 -9.21
CA ARG A 440 -18.42 4.37 -9.51
C ARG A 440 -17.52 3.18 -9.85
N TYR A 441 -17.64 2.07 -9.14
CA TYR A 441 -16.88 0.85 -9.42
C TYR A 441 -17.75 -0.29 -9.90
N LEU A 442 -17.27 -1.01 -10.91
CA LEU A 442 -17.86 -2.25 -11.41
C LEU A 442 -17.36 -3.43 -10.57
N LEU A 443 -18.25 -4.02 -9.77
CA LEU A 443 -17.96 -5.21 -8.96
C LEU A 443 -18.38 -6.45 -9.75
N VAL A 444 -17.44 -7.32 -10.17
CA VAL A 444 -17.78 -8.56 -10.89
C VAL A 444 -17.63 -9.79 -10.01
N PHE A 445 -18.62 -10.68 -10.07
CA PHE A 445 -18.65 -11.91 -9.26
C PHE A 445 -18.26 -13.11 -10.12
N GLN A 446 -17.01 -13.55 -9.96
CA GLN A 446 -16.38 -14.61 -10.75
C GLN A 446 -16.58 -15.98 -10.08
N ASN A 447 -17.46 -16.81 -10.62
CA ASN A 447 -17.64 -18.17 -10.10
C ASN A 447 -16.44 -19.05 -10.47
N ASN A 448 -15.49 -19.21 -9.56
CA ASN A 448 -14.29 -20.04 -9.72
C ASN A 448 -14.54 -21.56 -9.69
N THR A 449 -15.80 -22.00 -9.65
CA THR A 449 -16.19 -23.39 -9.99
C THR A 449 -16.47 -23.58 -11.48
N GLU A 450 -16.53 -22.49 -12.24
CA GLU A 450 -16.67 -22.42 -13.70
C GLU A 450 -15.47 -21.63 -14.24
N MET A 451 -14.28 -22.24 -14.21
CA MET A 451 -13.01 -21.50 -14.33
C MET A 451 -12.91 -20.67 -15.62
N ARG A 452 -12.34 -19.47 -15.47
CA ARG A 452 -11.96 -18.53 -16.54
C ARG A 452 -10.55 -18.01 -16.28
N ALA A 453 -9.92 -17.45 -17.30
CA ALA A 453 -8.50 -17.14 -17.30
C ALA A 453 -8.05 -16.33 -16.07
N SER A 454 -8.75 -15.22 -15.77
CA SER A 454 -8.51 -14.40 -14.58
C SER A 454 -9.58 -14.60 -13.48
N GLY A 455 -10.07 -15.82 -13.26
CA GLY A 455 -10.82 -16.16 -12.04
C GLY A 455 -11.93 -17.19 -12.19
N GLY A 456 -12.99 -16.87 -12.94
CA GLY A 456 -14.20 -17.67 -13.01
C GLY A 456 -15.32 -17.00 -13.81
N PHE A 457 -16.39 -17.72 -14.12
CA PHE A 457 -17.50 -17.22 -14.94
C PHE A 457 -18.20 -16.02 -14.30
N ILE A 458 -18.35 -14.91 -15.04
CA ILE A 458 -18.97 -13.68 -14.53
C ILE A 458 -20.48 -13.78 -14.69
N GLY A 459 -21.10 -14.56 -13.81
CA GLY A 459 -22.54 -14.79 -13.82
C GLY A 459 -23.37 -13.66 -13.18
N SER A 460 -22.74 -12.62 -12.62
CA SER A 460 -23.37 -11.45 -12.00
C SER A 460 -22.36 -10.31 -11.82
N TYR A 461 -22.86 -9.08 -11.70
CA TYR A 461 -22.09 -7.91 -11.31
C TYR A 461 -22.93 -6.96 -10.44
N ALA A 462 -22.28 -5.99 -9.81
CA ALA A 462 -22.89 -4.86 -9.12
C ALA A 462 -22.17 -3.55 -9.51
N LEU A 463 -22.83 -2.42 -9.30
CA LEU A 463 -22.22 -1.09 -9.39
C LEU A 463 -22.28 -0.46 -8.00
N ALA A 464 -21.14 -0.02 -7.47
CA ALA A 464 -21.07 0.67 -6.17
C ALA A 464 -20.66 2.13 -6.37
N ASP A 465 -21.51 3.04 -5.90
CA ASP A 465 -21.27 4.48 -5.94
C ASP A 465 -20.69 4.95 -4.59
N PHE A 466 -19.50 5.54 -4.62
CA PHE A 466 -18.78 6.10 -3.47
C PHE A 466 -18.73 7.62 -3.52
N SER A 467 -19.01 8.28 -2.41
CA SER A 467 -18.96 9.74 -2.29
C SER A 467 -18.72 10.14 -0.84
N ASN A 468 -17.74 11.00 -0.59
CA ASN A 468 -17.34 11.47 0.73
C ASN A 468 -17.11 10.33 1.75
N GLY A 469 -16.38 9.29 1.34
CA GLY A 469 -16.04 8.14 2.20
C GLY A 469 -17.12 7.07 2.33
N GLN A 470 -18.32 7.28 1.76
CA GLN A 470 -19.48 6.41 1.95
C GLN A 470 -19.92 5.73 0.66
N ILE A 471 -20.35 4.47 0.76
CA ILE A 471 -21.18 3.82 -0.27
C ILE A 471 -22.57 4.47 -0.23
N LYS A 472 -22.94 5.19 -1.30
CA LYS A 472 -24.24 5.84 -1.47
C LYS A 472 -25.30 4.89 -2.05
N ASN A 473 -24.89 4.01 -2.94
CA ASN A 473 -25.76 3.13 -3.71
C ASN A 473 -25.02 1.82 -4.07
N ILE A 474 -25.76 0.71 -4.11
CA ILE A 474 -25.31 -0.56 -4.69
C ILE A 474 -26.42 -1.04 -5.64
N GLU A 475 -26.13 -1.03 -6.94
CA GLU A 475 -27.06 -1.42 -8.00
C GLU A 475 -26.71 -2.83 -8.49
N VAL A 476 -27.65 -3.79 -8.41
CA VAL A 476 -27.47 -5.18 -8.87
C VAL A 476 -28.59 -5.56 -9.84
N PRO A 477 -28.29 -5.79 -11.13
CA PRO A 477 -29.31 -6.17 -12.12
C PRO A 477 -29.97 -7.53 -11.82
N GLY A 478 -31.26 -7.67 -12.14
CA GLY A 478 -32.06 -8.84 -11.79
C GLY A 478 -31.70 -10.12 -12.55
N GLY A 479 -31.29 -9.99 -13.82
CA GLY A 479 -30.67 -11.04 -14.64
C GLY A 479 -29.15 -11.11 -14.48
N GLY A 480 -28.54 -10.15 -13.79
CA GLY A 480 -27.10 -10.05 -13.57
C GLY A 480 -26.36 -9.65 -14.85
N SER A 481 -25.30 -10.38 -15.19
CA SER A 481 -24.50 -10.09 -16.39
C SER A 481 -25.27 -10.26 -17.71
N TYR A 482 -26.30 -11.08 -17.75
CA TYR A 482 -27.13 -11.27 -18.94
C TYR A 482 -27.93 -10.02 -19.33
N ASP A 483 -28.20 -9.11 -18.40
CA ASP A 483 -28.92 -7.87 -18.70
C ASP A 483 -28.09 -6.96 -19.65
N THR A 484 -26.76 -7.12 -19.70
CA THR A 484 -25.87 -6.40 -20.63
C THR A 484 -26.00 -6.81 -22.10
N GLU A 485 -26.74 -7.88 -22.44
CA GLU A 485 -27.00 -8.20 -23.85
C GLU A 485 -27.93 -7.16 -24.51
N TRP A 486 -28.87 -6.57 -23.76
CA TRP A 486 -29.92 -5.73 -24.31
C TRP A 486 -29.43 -4.38 -24.86
N GLY A 487 -28.37 -3.79 -24.27
CA GLY A 487 -27.76 -2.56 -24.77
C GLY A 487 -26.71 -2.79 -25.88
N MET A 488 -26.22 -4.01 -26.03
CA MET A 488 -25.13 -4.37 -26.94
C MET A 488 -25.56 -4.38 -28.41
N VAL A 489 -25.54 -3.21 -29.03
CA VAL A 489 -25.73 -3.02 -30.49
C VAL A 489 -24.60 -3.69 -31.30
N LYS A 490 -23.37 -3.69 -30.77
CA LYS A 490 -22.22 -4.33 -31.42
C LYS A 490 -22.32 -5.87 -31.34
N LYS A 491 -21.93 -6.54 -32.43
CA LYS A 491 -21.71 -7.99 -32.46
C LYS A 491 -20.21 -8.23 -32.61
N ILE A 492 -19.56 -8.67 -31.53
CA ILE A 492 -18.13 -8.99 -31.52
C ILE A 492 -17.97 -10.50 -31.69
N ILE A 493 -17.01 -10.94 -32.50
CA ILE A 493 -16.64 -12.34 -32.65
C ILE A 493 -15.89 -12.81 -31.40
N ALA A 494 -16.32 -13.93 -30.81
CA ALA A 494 -15.65 -14.54 -29.66
C ALA A 494 -14.31 -15.21 -30.05
N PRO A 495 -13.35 -15.29 -29.11
CA PRO A 495 -12.22 -16.21 -29.22
C PRO A 495 -12.66 -17.62 -29.66
N GLU A 496 -11.89 -18.27 -30.53
CA GLU A 496 -12.33 -19.48 -31.24
C GLU A 496 -12.83 -20.58 -30.29
N ALA A 497 -12.14 -20.77 -29.16
CA ALA A 497 -12.50 -21.77 -28.18
C ALA A 497 -13.87 -21.51 -27.50
N LEU A 498 -14.30 -20.25 -27.36
CA LEU A 498 -15.60 -19.88 -26.80
C LEU A 498 -16.77 -20.11 -27.78
N SER A 499 -16.49 -20.29 -29.08
CA SER A 499 -17.52 -20.54 -30.11
C SER A 499 -18.31 -21.85 -29.93
N ILE A 500 -17.87 -22.72 -29.02
CA ILE A 500 -18.60 -23.89 -28.54
C ILE A 500 -19.86 -23.49 -27.75
N VAL A 501 -19.80 -22.38 -27.01
CA VAL A 501 -20.93 -21.83 -26.23
C VAL A 501 -21.71 -20.84 -27.10
N ASN A 502 -21.03 -19.87 -27.70
CA ASN A 502 -21.62 -18.88 -28.59
C ASN A 502 -20.52 -18.24 -29.45
N PRO A 503 -20.69 -18.09 -30.78
CA PRO A 503 -19.71 -17.41 -31.61
C PRO A 503 -19.68 -15.89 -31.38
N ARG A 504 -20.71 -15.31 -30.75
CA ARG A 504 -20.75 -13.90 -30.32
C ARG A 504 -20.16 -13.78 -28.93
N TRP A 505 -19.35 -12.75 -28.72
CA TRP A 505 -18.73 -12.47 -27.43
C TRP A 505 -19.58 -11.55 -26.56
N TYR A 506 -19.50 -11.73 -25.24
CA TYR A 506 -20.36 -11.14 -24.24
C TYR A 506 -19.60 -10.86 -22.94
N PHE A 507 -20.13 -9.92 -22.15
CA PHE A 507 -19.59 -9.50 -20.84
C PHE A 507 -19.27 -10.66 -19.89
N TRP A 508 -20.12 -11.69 -19.82
CA TRP A 508 -19.98 -12.79 -18.86
C TRP A 508 -18.80 -13.75 -19.15
N ASP A 509 -18.29 -13.75 -20.39
CA ASP A 509 -17.09 -14.47 -20.85
C ASP A 509 -15.97 -13.49 -21.30
N ALA A 510 -16.07 -12.20 -20.95
CA ALA A 510 -15.09 -11.17 -21.35
C ALA A 510 -13.73 -11.30 -20.64
N ASN A 511 -13.65 -12.08 -19.55
CA ASN A 511 -12.41 -12.38 -18.83
C ASN A 511 -11.56 -13.47 -19.50
N TRP A 512 -11.28 -13.25 -20.79
CA TRP A 512 -10.51 -14.16 -21.64
C TRP A 512 -9.01 -14.18 -21.31
N TRP A 513 -8.47 -13.09 -20.79
CA TRP A 513 -7.05 -12.98 -20.44
C TRP A 513 -6.83 -13.26 -18.94
N PRO A 514 -5.75 -13.96 -18.56
CA PRO A 514 -5.35 -14.10 -17.16
C PRO A 514 -4.79 -12.79 -16.60
N ASP A 515 -4.27 -11.91 -17.48
CA ASP A 515 -3.92 -10.54 -17.13
C ASP A 515 -5.19 -9.75 -16.79
N TRP A 516 -5.35 -9.43 -15.51
CA TRP A 516 -6.57 -8.80 -15.03
C TRP A 516 -6.73 -7.34 -15.45
N PRO A 517 -5.70 -6.45 -15.54
CA PRO A 517 -5.89 -5.12 -16.11
C PRO A 517 -6.45 -5.15 -17.54
N THR A 518 -6.01 -6.10 -18.37
CA THR A 518 -6.52 -6.28 -19.73
C THR A 518 -7.97 -6.80 -19.74
N THR A 519 -8.29 -7.79 -18.90
CA THR A 519 -9.67 -8.24 -18.68
C THR A 519 -10.58 -7.12 -18.15
N ALA A 520 -10.10 -6.31 -17.19
CA ALA A 520 -10.86 -5.24 -16.57
C ALA A 520 -11.27 -4.18 -17.59
N ARG A 521 -10.33 -3.68 -18.39
CA ARG A 521 -10.63 -2.77 -19.51
C ARG A 521 -11.62 -3.36 -20.52
N LYS A 522 -11.58 -4.68 -20.77
CA LYS A 522 -12.57 -5.34 -21.63
C LYS A 522 -13.97 -5.39 -20.99
N LEU A 523 -14.06 -5.63 -19.68
CA LEU A 523 -15.31 -5.59 -18.92
C LEU A 523 -15.92 -4.19 -18.89
N GLU A 524 -15.10 -3.15 -18.66
CA GLU A 524 -15.53 -1.75 -18.75
C GLU A 524 -16.05 -1.41 -20.15
N TRP A 525 -15.34 -1.84 -21.20
CA TRP A 525 -15.76 -1.63 -22.57
C TRP A 525 -17.11 -2.30 -22.89
N PHE A 526 -17.31 -3.58 -22.51
CA PHE A 526 -18.60 -4.25 -22.69
C PHE A 526 -19.72 -3.57 -21.89
N TYR A 527 -19.44 -3.13 -20.66
CA TYR A 527 -20.39 -2.39 -19.83
C TYR A 527 -20.78 -1.05 -20.47
N GLU A 528 -19.81 -0.26 -20.96
CA GLU A 528 -20.05 1.02 -21.62
C GLU A 528 -20.84 0.85 -22.94
N GLN A 529 -20.51 -0.18 -23.74
CA GLN A 529 -21.22 -0.46 -24.98
C GLN A 529 -22.67 -0.91 -24.76
N SER A 530 -22.99 -1.53 -23.62
CA SER A 530 -24.38 -1.80 -23.21
C SER A 530 -25.05 -0.55 -22.63
N GLU A 531 -24.59 -0.12 -21.45
CA GLU A 531 -25.32 0.81 -20.57
C GLU A 531 -25.15 2.28 -20.94
N ARG A 532 -24.19 2.61 -21.82
CA ARG A 532 -23.79 4.00 -22.17
C ARG A 532 -23.36 4.82 -20.94
N ARG A 533 -22.74 4.13 -19.97
CA ARG A 533 -22.21 4.66 -18.70
C ARG A 533 -20.80 4.12 -18.49
N THR A 534 -19.93 4.91 -17.91
CA THR A 534 -18.54 4.55 -17.57
C THR A 534 -18.39 4.22 -16.08
N VAL A 535 -17.23 3.69 -15.70
CA VAL A 535 -16.83 3.42 -14.32
C VAL A 535 -15.38 3.88 -14.08
N ASP A 536 -15.02 4.10 -12.82
CA ASP A 536 -13.67 4.51 -12.38
C ASP A 536 -12.70 3.33 -12.19
N GLY A 537 -13.19 2.09 -12.37
CA GLY A 537 -12.42 0.87 -12.21
C GLY A 537 -13.28 -0.38 -12.03
N VAL A 538 -12.62 -1.54 -12.01
CA VAL A 538 -13.25 -2.86 -11.85
C VAL A 538 -12.64 -3.59 -10.66
N ILE A 539 -13.50 -4.18 -9.83
CA ILE A 539 -13.13 -4.99 -8.67
C ILE A 539 -13.72 -6.39 -8.87
N SER A 540 -12.89 -7.43 -8.88
CA SER A 540 -13.36 -8.82 -8.90
C SER A 540 -13.44 -9.39 -7.49
N LEU A 541 -14.48 -10.19 -7.23
CA LEU A 541 -14.53 -11.12 -6.10
C LEU A 541 -14.97 -12.51 -6.57
N THR A 542 -14.27 -13.54 -6.09
CA THR A 542 -14.70 -14.93 -6.21
C THR A 542 -15.51 -15.37 -4.97
N PRO A 543 -16.38 -16.40 -5.06
CA PRO A 543 -17.05 -16.99 -3.90
C PRO A 543 -16.13 -17.26 -2.71
N THR A 544 -14.91 -17.78 -2.96
CA THR A 544 -13.90 -18.05 -1.94
C THR A 544 -13.46 -16.81 -1.15
N ALA A 545 -13.40 -15.62 -1.79
CA ALA A 545 -13.16 -14.37 -1.07
C ALA A 545 -14.33 -14.01 -0.14
N PHE A 546 -15.57 -14.22 -0.62
CA PHE A 546 -16.78 -13.95 0.16
C PHE A 546 -16.91 -14.91 1.35
N GLU A 547 -16.53 -16.19 1.19
CA GLU A 547 -16.48 -17.19 2.26
C GLU A 547 -15.47 -16.80 3.35
N LYS A 548 -14.25 -16.40 2.97
CA LYS A 548 -13.25 -15.85 3.91
C LYS A 548 -13.80 -14.63 4.67
N ILE A 549 -14.37 -13.65 3.95
CA ILE A 549 -14.98 -12.46 4.55
C ILE A 549 -16.14 -12.82 5.50
N LEU A 550 -17.01 -13.77 5.11
CA LEU A 550 -18.16 -14.19 5.89
C LEU A 550 -17.77 -14.96 7.17
N SER A 551 -16.66 -15.70 7.15
CA SER A 551 -16.11 -16.34 8.37
C SER A 551 -15.72 -15.33 9.46
N VAL A 552 -15.35 -14.10 9.07
CA VAL A 552 -14.99 -13.02 9.99
C VAL A 552 -16.23 -12.22 10.43
N ILE A 553 -17.13 -11.91 9.50
CA ILE A 553 -18.37 -11.16 9.79
C ILE A 553 -19.35 -11.98 10.65
N GLY A 554 -19.30 -13.31 10.52
CA GLY A 554 -20.25 -14.25 11.10
C GLY A 554 -21.58 -14.30 10.30
N PRO A 555 -22.48 -15.24 10.63
CA PRO A 555 -23.66 -15.56 9.82
C PRO A 555 -24.55 -14.36 9.46
N LEU A 556 -25.11 -14.36 8.25
CA LEU A 556 -26.06 -13.35 7.76
C LEU A 556 -27.47 -13.93 7.74
N ASP A 557 -28.35 -13.38 8.59
CA ASP A 557 -29.73 -13.83 8.71
C ASP A 557 -30.62 -13.22 7.62
N MET A 558 -31.01 -14.04 6.65
CA MET A 558 -31.90 -13.67 5.54
C MET A 558 -33.29 -14.33 5.68
N GLN A 559 -33.69 -14.77 6.89
CA GLN A 559 -34.93 -15.52 7.09
C GLN A 559 -36.18 -14.76 6.62
N GLU A 560 -36.28 -13.46 6.88
CA GLU A 560 -37.43 -12.61 6.49
C GLU A 560 -37.74 -12.67 4.98
N LYS A 561 -36.71 -12.77 4.14
CA LYS A 561 -36.84 -12.66 2.68
C LYS A 561 -36.61 -13.98 1.93
N TYR A 562 -35.84 -14.90 2.51
CA TYR A 562 -35.40 -16.14 1.88
C TYR A 562 -35.57 -17.41 2.74
N GLY A 563 -35.95 -17.28 4.02
CA GLY A 563 -36.06 -18.43 4.94
C GLY A 563 -34.71 -19.09 5.29
N LEU A 564 -33.58 -18.41 5.07
CA LEU A 564 -32.24 -18.97 5.12
C LEU A 564 -31.27 -18.10 5.94
N ILE A 565 -30.25 -18.74 6.52
CA ILE A 565 -29.09 -18.09 7.15
C ILE A 565 -27.85 -18.49 6.36
N PHE A 566 -27.08 -17.50 5.91
CA PHE A 566 -25.83 -17.72 5.18
C PHE A 566 -24.65 -17.75 6.14
N THR A 567 -23.82 -18.77 6.03
CA THR A 567 -22.57 -18.97 6.78
C THR A 567 -21.44 -19.25 5.80
N ALA A 568 -20.16 -19.17 6.23
CA ALA A 568 -19.03 -19.41 5.32
C ALA A 568 -19.04 -20.83 4.73
N GLU A 569 -19.59 -21.80 5.47
CA GLU A 569 -19.63 -23.22 5.12
C GLU A 569 -20.79 -23.57 4.16
N ASN A 570 -21.87 -22.77 4.16
CA ASN A 570 -23.05 -23.03 3.34
C ASN A 570 -23.24 -22.04 2.18
N PHE A 571 -22.43 -20.96 2.14
CA PHE A 571 -22.63 -19.83 1.23
C PHE A 571 -22.72 -20.24 -0.24
N TRP A 572 -21.76 -21.02 -0.76
CA TRP A 572 -21.78 -21.43 -2.16
C TRP A 572 -23.00 -22.29 -2.47
N ASP A 573 -23.25 -23.35 -1.69
CA ASP A 573 -24.33 -24.31 -2.00
C ASP A 573 -25.71 -23.65 -1.91
N LEU A 574 -25.96 -22.76 -0.93
CA LEU A 574 -27.19 -21.97 -0.87
C LEU A 574 -27.30 -20.93 -2.00
N THR A 575 -26.20 -20.22 -2.31
CA THR A 575 -26.23 -19.17 -3.34
C THR A 575 -26.47 -19.77 -4.72
N GLN A 576 -25.79 -20.87 -5.07
CA GLN A 576 -26.05 -21.58 -6.34
C GLN A 576 -27.48 -22.12 -6.39
N ASP A 577 -27.99 -22.70 -5.29
CA ASP A 577 -29.37 -23.21 -5.25
C ASP A 577 -30.45 -22.13 -5.36
N LEU A 578 -30.15 -20.87 -5.06
CA LEU A 578 -31.06 -19.74 -5.29
C LEU A 578 -30.88 -19.12 -6.68
N VAL A 579 -29.63 -19.05 -7.16
CA VAL A 579 -29.26 -18.45 -8.46
C VAL A 579 -29.64 -19.33 -9.65
N GLU A 580 -29.57 -20.66 -9.51
CA GLU A 580 -29.87 -21.65 -10.55
C GLU A 580 -31.33 -22.16 -10.50
N ARG A 581 -32.16 -21.62 -9.60
CA ARG A 581 -33.61 -21.90 -9.54
C ARG A 581 -34.31 -21.34 -10.78
N LYS A 582 -34.36 -22.14 -11.85
CA LYS A 582 -35.34 -21.95 -12.92
C LYS A 582 -36.75 -22.03 -12.30
N PRO A 583 -37.64 -21.06 -12.56
CA PRO A 583 -38.95 -21.00 -11.91
C PRO A 583 -39.80 -22.23 -12.20
N ILE A 584 -40.32 -22.85 -11.14
CA ILE A 584 -41.36 -23.88 -11.25
C ILE A 584 -42.69 -23.15 -11.51
N TYR A 585 -43.05 -23.00 -12.79
CA TYR A 585 -44.32 -22.43 -13.20
C TYR A 585 -45.48 -23.43 -12.97
N THR A 586 -45.97 -23.54 -11.74
CA THR A 586 -47.37 -23.95 -11.52
C THR A 586 -48.28 -22.74 -11.70
N ALA A 587 -49.47 -22.94 -12.27
CA ALA A 587 -50.40 -21.84 -12.56
C ALA A 587 -50.85 -21.07 -11.30
N GLU A 588 -50.95 -21.77 -10.17
CA GLU A 588 -51.35 -21.20 -8.87
C GLU A 588 -50.27 -20.28 -8.25
N ALA A 589 -48.98 -20.56 -8.52
CA ALA A 589 -47.90 -19.68 -8.09
C ALA A 589 -47.98 -18.31 -8.79
N VAL A 590 -48.28 -18.31 -10.10
CA VAL A 590 -48.43 -17.09 -10.91
C VAL A 590 -49.60 -16.21 -10.42
N ALA A 591 -50.64 -16.82 -9.83
CA ALA A 591 -51.79 -16.11 -9.28
C ALA A 591 -51.54 -15.48 -7.89
N THR A 592 -50.43 -15.83 -7.22
CA THR A 592 -50.17 -15.46 -5.80
C THR A 592 -48.80 -14.83 -5.54
N SER A 593 -47.81 -15.01 -6.41
CA SER A 593 -46.46 -14.47 -6.22
C SER A 593 -46.32 -13.02 -6.70
N THR A 594 -46.04 -12.09 -5.78
CA THR A 594 -45.57 -10.73 -6.08
C THR A 594 -44.07 -10.66 -6.44
N LEU A 595 -43.38 -11.80 -6.44
CA LEU A 595 -41.95 -11.92 -6.72
C LEU A 595 -41.68 -11.87 -8.24
N LYS A 596 -41.04 -10.79 -8.70
CA LYS A 596 -40.40 -10.76 -10.01
C LYS A 596 -39.29 -11.83 -10.09
N ASN A 597 -39.14 -12.43 -11.27
CA ASN A 597 -38.13 -13.46 -11.54
C ASN A 597 -36.72 -12.85 -11.67
N GLU A 598 -36.10 -12.54 -10.54
CA GLU A 598 -34.80 -11.85 -10.43
C GLU A 598 -33.81 -12.73 -9.62
N PRO A 599 -33.39 -13.92 -10.11
CA PRO A 599 -32.65 -14.90 -9.31
C PRO A 599 -31.26 -14.43 -8.87
N LYS A 600 -30.67 -13.43 -9.56
CA LYS A 600 -29.38 -12.84 -9.15
C LYS A 600 -29.51 -11.84 -8.00
N LYS A 601 -30.72 -11.40 -7.66
CA LYS A 601 -31.01 -10.38 -6.65
C LYS A 601 -30.49 -10.75 -5.26
N ILE A 602 -30.40 -12.03 -4.93
CA ILE A 602 -29.82 -12.52 -3.66
C ILE A 602 -28.42 -11.96 -3.42
N ILE A 603 -27.61 -11.76 -4.46
CA ILE A 603 -26.27 -11.18 -4.33
C ILE A 603 -26.35 -9.71 -3.88
N GLY A 604 -27.24 -8.92 -4.49
CA GLY A 604 -27.50 -7.54 -4.08
C GLY A 604 -28.09 -7.43 -2.68
N ASP A 605 -29.02 -8.31 -2.34
CA ASP A 605 -29.63 -8.37 -1.00
C ASP A 605 -28.61 -8.78 0.08
N LEU A 606 -27.66 -9.68 -0.23
CA LEU A 606 -26.55 -10.04 0.68
C LEU A 606 -25.53 -8.91 0.82
N LEU A 607 -25.19 -8.20 -0.27
CA LEU A 607 -24.31 -7.03 -0.21
C LEU A 607 -24.94 -5.91 0.62
N GLU A 608 -26.23 -5.64 0.43
CA GLU A 608 -26.99 -4.68 1.22
C GLU A 608 -27.11 -5.12 2.69
N LYS A 609 -27.30 -6.42 2.97
CA LYS A 609 -27.28 -6.97 4.33
C LYS A 609 -25.92 -6.79 5.02
N ILE A 610 -24.81 -7.10 4.33
CA ILE A 610 -23.45 -6.84 4.81
C ILE A 610 -23.27 -5.35 5.09
N ARG A 611 -23.69 -4.49 4.15
CA ARG A 611 -23.65 -3.04 4.32
C ARG A 611 -24.38 -2.63 5.60
N GLN A 612 -25.62 -3.11 5.78
CA GLN A 612 -26.51 -2.82 6.90
C GLN A 612 -25.93 -3.23 8.27
N GLU A 613 -25.42 -4.45 8.42
CA GLU A 613 -25.07 -4.99 9.73
C GLU A 613 -23.61 -4.82 10.13
N LEU A 614 -22.67 -4.91 9.17
CA LEU A 614 -21.24 -4.88 9.48
C LEU A 614 -20.77 -3.67 10.32
N PRO A 615 -21.24 -2.42 10.12
CA PRO A 615 -20.80 -1.27 10.91
C PRO A 615 -21.22 -1.30 12.39
N ALA A 616 -22.16 -2.18 12.75
CA ALA A 616 -22.60 -2.47 14.11
C ALA A 616 -21.95 -3.74 14.69
N ARG A 617 -21.52 -4.68 13.83
CA ARG A 617 -20.70 -5.85 14.20
C ARG A 617 -19.21 -5.52 14.39
N LEU A 618 -18.70 -4.51 13.67
CA LEU A 618 -17.29 -4.10 13.69
C LEU A 618 -16.84 -3.59 15.06
N ASP A 619 -16.20 -4.49 15.81
CA ASP A 619 -15.21 -4.15 16.82
C ASP A 619 -13.78 -4.08 16.21
N GLN A 620 -12.80 -3.83 17.07
CA GLN A 620 -11.39 -3.69 16.66
C GLN A 620 -10.66 -5.01 16.42
N LYS A 621 -11.16 -6.17 16.88
CA LYS A 621 -10.61 -7.47 16.49
C LYS A 621 -11.11 -7.82 15.11
N MET A 622 -12.42 -7.74 14.89
CA MET A 622 -13.06 -8.00 13.59
C MET A 622 -12.49 -7.11 12.48
N SER A 623 -12.08 -5.87 12.77
CA SER A 623 -11.45 -5.00 11.77
C SER A 623 -10.02 -5.43 11.36
N PHE A 624 -9.25 -6.04 12.27
CA PHE A 624 -7.96 -6.66 11.90
C PHE A 624 -8.17 -8.01 11.19
N ASP A 625 -9.08 -8.85 11.70
CA ASP A 625 -9.41 -10.14 11.08
C ASP A 625 -9.91 -9.93 9.62
N LEU A 626 -10.73 -8.91 9.39
CA LEU A 626 -11.30 -8.60 8.07
C LEU A 626 -10.27 -7.91 7.15
N LEU A 627 -9.27 -7.21 7.68
CA LEU A 627 -8.11 -6.84 6.88
C LEU A 627 -7.40 -8.08 6.37
N GLN A 628 -7.07 -9.01 7.27
CA GLN A 628 -6.31 -10.21 6.92
C GLN A 628 -7.07 -11.05 5.88
N ALA A 629 -8.39 -11.22 6.02
CA ALA A 629 -9.20 -11.91 5.01
C ALA A 629 -9.19 -11.25 3.62
N ILE A 630 -9.04 -9.91 3.56
CA ILE A 630 -8.90 -9.16 2.30
C ILE A 630 -7.46 -9.23 1.76
N GLU A 631 -6.45 -9.14 2.63
CA GLU A 631 -5.02 -9.25 2.29
C GLU A 631 -4.71 -10.64 1.72
N GLU A 632 -5.13 -11.71 2.41
CA GLU A 632 -5.07 -13.09 1.89
C GLU A 632 -5.89 -13.26 0.61
N GLY A 633 -7.08 -12.67 0.54
CA GLY A 633 -7.93 -12.70 -0.67
C GLY A 633 -7.24 -12.07 -1.88
N ILE A 634 -6.41 -11.05 -1.68
CA ILE A 634 -5.58 -10.42 -2.70
C ILE A 634 -4.35 -11.29 -3.04
N GLU A 635 -3.59 -11.76 -2.06
CA GLU A 635 -2.39 -12.59 -2.29
C GLU A 635 -2.71 -13.91 -3.01
N GLU A 636 -3.84 -14.53 -2.68
CA GLU A 636 -4.33 -15.75 -3.34
C GLU A 636 -5.07 -15.48 -4.67
N LYS A 637 -5.23 -14.21 -5.04
CA LYS A 637 -5.92 -13.73 -6.25
C LYS A 637 -7.39 -14.17 -6.34
N HIS A 638 -8.07 -14.15 -5.19
CA HIS A 638 -9.52 -14.32 -5.04
C HIS A 638 -10.28 -12.98 -5.03
N ILE A 639 -9.57 -11.88 -4.78
CA ILE A 639 -9.95 -10.48 -4.99
C ILE A 639 -8.94 -9.88 -5.98
N LEU A 640 -9.41 -9.08 -6.95
CA LEU A 640 -8.57 -8.37 -7.92
C LEU A 640 -9.05 -6.93 -8.07
N LEU A 641 -8.13 -5.98 -8.23
CA LEU A 641 -8.44 -4.55 -8.35
C LEU A 641 -7.87 -3.98 -9.65
N TYR A 642 -8.59 -3.07 -10.30
CA TYR A 642 -8.09 -2.27 -11.42
C TYR A 642 -8.76 -0.89 -11.38
N PHE A 643 -8.01 0.19 -11.64
CA PHE A 643 -8.54 1.55 -11.59
C PHE A 643 -8.11 2.41 -12.79
N ASN A 644 -9.01 3.30 -13.22
CA ASN A 644 -8.72 4.25 -14.30
C ASN A 644 -7.99 5.53 -13.81
N ASP A 645 -7.78 5.67 -12.49
CA ASP A 645 -6.86 6.67 -11.94
C ASP A 645 -5.45 6.09 -11.84
N GLU A 646 -4.52 6.67 -12.60
CA GLU A 646 -3.11 6.24 -12.68
C GLU A 646 -2.41 6.15 -11.31
N LYS A 647 -2.78 7.02 -10.35
CA LYS A 647 -2.19 7.01 -9.00
C LYS A 647 -2.72 5.86 -8.14
N LEU A 648 -3.96 5.42 -8.38
CA LEU A 648 -4.51 4.22 -7.75
C LEU A 648 -3.92 2.96 -8.38
N GLU A 649 -4.01 2.84 -9.70
CA GLU A 649 -3.56 1.67 -10.45
C GLU A 649 -2.08 1.37 -10.21
N LYS A 650 -1.20 2.38 -10.22
CA LYS A 650 0.21 2.20 -9.89
C LYS A 650 0.43 1.64 -8.48
N LYS A 651 -0.38 2.04 -7.50
CA LYS A 651 -0.25 1.56 -6.11
C LYS A 651 -0.80 0.15 -5.93
N VAL A 652 -1.89 -0.17 -6.62
CA VAL A 652 -2.43 -1.54 -6.72
C VAL A 652 -1.39 -2.48 -7.33
N ALA A 653 -0.71 -2.04 -8.41
CA ALA A 653 0.38 -2.77 -9.04
C ALA A 653 1.61 -2.96 -8.12
N GLU A 654 1.98 -1.93 -7.35
CA GLU A 654 3.05 -2.01 -6.34
C GLU A 654 2.77 -3.04 -5.24
N TYR A 655 1.50 -3.23 -4.85
CA TYR A 655 1.08 -4.31 -3.94
C TYR A 655 0.73 -5.63 -4.66
N GLY A 656 0.84 -5.71 -6.00
CA GLY A 656 0.48 -6.89 -6.79
C GLY A 656 -1.03 -7.23 -6.81
N ALA A 657 -1.88 -6.32 -6.34
CA ALA A 657 -3.32 -6.53 -6.12
C ALA A 657 -4.17 -6.45 -7.40
N ASP A 658 -3.53 -6.16 -8.53
CA ASP A 658 -4.14 -6.19 -9.86
C ASP A 658 -4.00 -7.55 -10.55
N GLY A 659 -3.30 -8.52 -9.98
CA GLY A 659 -3.13 -9.85 -10.56
C GLY A 659 -2.52 -9.89 -11.98
N ARG A 660 -1.84 -8.82 -12.45
CA ARG A 660 -1.26 -8.75 -13.79
C ARG A 660 -0.29 -9.90 -14.09
N ILE A 661 -0.05 -10.21 -15.36
CA ILE A 661 1.09 -11.08 -15.73
C ILE A 661 2.38 -10.37 -15.30
N LYS A 662 3.23 -11.07 -14.54
CA LYS A 662 4.49 -10.53 -14.04
C LYS A 662 5.60 -10.69 -15.08
N GLU A 663 6.50 -9.70 -15.11
CA GLU A 663 7.77 -9.84 -15.81
C GLU A 663 8.76 -10.66 -14.96
N ALA A 664 9.57 -11.46 -15.65
CA ALA A 664 10.60 -12.29 -15.07
C ALA A 664 11.87 -12.23 -15.93
N ASN A 665 13.03 -12.03 -15.28
CA ASN A 665 14.33 -11.96 -15.95
C ASN A 665 14.98 -13.34 -16.18
N TRP A 666 14.22 -14.41 -15.89
CA TRP A 666 14.64 -15.81 -15.87
C TRP A 666 13.44 -16.67 -16.31
N ASP A 667 13.32 -17.90 -15.81
CA ASP A 667 12.20 -18.78 -16.15
C ASP A 667 10.88 -18.31 -15.51
N TYR A 668 9.78 -18.60 -16.19
CA TYR A 668 8.43 -18.18 -15.85
C TYR A 668 7.44 -19.26 -16.26
N LEU A 669 6.54 -19.64 -15.35
CA LEU A 669 5.47 -20.57 -15.66
C LEU A 669 4.14 -20.06 -15.09
N MET A 670 3.12 -20.02 -15.94
CA MET A 670 1.73 -19.86 -15.51
C MET A 670 0.85 -20.83 -16.30
N VAL A 671 0.20 -21.75 -15.59
CA VAL A 671 -0.82 -22.65 -16.16
C VAL A 671 -2.17 -21.99 -16.00
N VAL A 672 -2.89 -21.78 -17.10
CA VAL A 672 -4.15 -21.04 -17.15
C VAL A 672 -5.22 -21.90 -17.77
N ASN A 673 -6.28 -22.13 -17.00
CA ASN A 673 -7.41 -22.97 -17.36
C ASN A 673 -8.64 -22.12 -17.72
N SER A 674 -9.47 -22.59 -18.65
CA SER A 674 -10.71 -21.95 -19.07
C SER A 674 -11.72 -23.05 -19.44
N ASN A 675 -12.67 -23.30 -18.54
CA ASN A 675 -13.64 -24.39 -18.64
C ASN A 675 -14.89 -23.95 -19.44
N ILE A 676 -14.93 -24.30 -20.72
CA ILE A 676 -15.89 -23.81 -21.70
C ILE A 676 -16.96 -24.88 -21.94
N ALA A 677 -18.23 -24.56 -21.68
CA ALA A 677 -19.37 -25.49 -21.71
C ALA A 677 -19.31 -26.69 -20.73
N GLY A 678 -18.32 -26.77 -19.83
CA GLY A 678 -18.17 -27.86 -18.86
C GLY A 678 -18.76 -27.62 -17.46
N GLY A 679 -19.69 -26.67 -17.32
CA GLY A 679 -20.45 -26.38 -16.08
C GLY A 679 -19.57 -26.12 -14.85
N LYS A 680 -20.14 -26.30 -13.65
CA LYS A 680 -19.50 -26.00 -12.34
C LYS A 680 -18.49 -27.08 -11.91
N SER A 681 -17.96 -27.85 -12.86
CA SER A 681 -17.12 -29.04 -12.61
C SER A 681 -15.78 -28.74 -11.94
N ASP A 682 -15.25 -27.50 -12.01
CA ASP A 682 -13.98 -27.19 -11.36
C ASP A 682 -14.05 -27.26 -9.82
N LYS A 683 -15.25 -27.20 -9.18
CA LYS A 683 -15.44 -27.55 -7.74
C LYS A 683 -14.94 -28.97 -7.43
N LYS A 684 -14.92 -29.86 -8.43
CA LYS A 684 -14.53 -31.27 -8.35
C LYS A 684 -13.28 -31.59 -9.18
N ILE A 685 -12.52 -30.60 -9.64
CA ILE A 685 -11.21 -30.82 -10.25
C ILE A 685 -10.11 -30.71 -9.19
N LYS A 686 -9.19 -31.68 -9.19
CA LYS A 686 -7.86 -31.53 -8.59
C LYS A 686 -6.82 -31.41 -9.71
N GLU A 687 -5.88 -30.49 -9.56
CA GLU A 687 -4.82 -30.23 -10.54
C GLU A 687 -3.44 -30.46 -9.92
N GLU A 688 -2.58 -31.19 -10.62
CA GLU A 688 -1.21 -31.49 -10.24
C GLU A 688 -0.30 -31.03 -11.39
N ILE A 689 0.41 -29.92 -11.19
CA ILE A 689 1.36 -29.34 -12.14
C ILE A 689 2.75 -29.79 -11.73
N SER A 690 3.44 -30.51 -12.61
CA SER A 690 4.83 -30.95 -12.42
C SER A 690 5.72 -30.26 -13.46
N HIS A 691 6.68 -29.48 -12.97
CA HIS A 691 7.70 -28.80 -13.77
C HIS A 691 9.06 -29.50 -13.62
N THR A 692 9.83 -29.62 -14.69
CA THR A 692 11.20 -30.15 -14.66
C THR A 692 12.08 -29.39 -15.63
N ALA A 693 13.05 -28.64 -15.10
CA ALA A 693 14.07 -27.95 -15.87
C ALA A 693 15.32 -28.82 -16.03
N GLU A 694 15.76 -29.03 -17.28
CA GLU A 694 16.96 -29.77 -17.65
C GLU A 694 18.03 -28.80 -18.19
N ILE A 695 18.98 -28.43 -17.33
CA ILE A 695 20.08 -27.53 -17.70
C ILE A 695 21.18 -28.35 -18.38
N GLN A 696 21.32 -28.18 -19.70
CA GLN A 696 22.26 -28.89 -20.55
C GLN A 696 23.70 -28.37 -20.39
N ALA A 697 24.68 -29.21 -20.74
CA ALA A 697 26.11 -28.89 -20.58
C ALA A 697 26.61 -27.70 -21.45
N ASP A 698 25.80 -27.19 -22.39
CA ASP A 698 26.10 -26.02 -23.21
C ASP A 698 25.38 -24.74 -22.76
N GLY A 699 24.70 -24.78 -21.60
CA GLY A 699 23.91 -23.69 -21.04
C GLY A 699 22.43 -23.69 -21.43
N THR A 700 22.01 -24.49 -22.43
CA THR A 700 20.61 -24.51 -22.88
C THR A 700 19.72 -25.09 -21.78
N VAL A 701 18.61 -24.42 -21.47
CA VAL A 701 17.57 -24.96 -20.58
C VAL A 701 16.44 -25.55 -21.42
N VAL A 702 16.03 -26.76 -21.07
CA VAL A 702 14.86 -27.43 -21.65
C VAL A 702 13.92 -27.83 -20.53
N ASP A 703 12.70 -27.31 -20.55
CA ASP A 703 11.71 -27.56 -19.50
C ASP A 703 10.65 -28.53 -19.99
N THR A 704 10.16 -29.34 -19.05
CA THR A 704 9.03 -30.25 -19.27
C THR A 704 7.97 -29.95 -18.23
N VAL A 705 6.81 -29.47 -18.69
CA VAL A 705 5.62 -29.21 -17.87
C VAL A 705 4.60 -30.31 -18.13
N VAL A 706 4.20 -31.01 -17.07
CA VAL A 706 3.16 -32.04 -17.09
C VAL A 706 2.02 -31.57 -16.19
N VAL A 707 0.81 -31.44 -16.74
CA VAL A 707 -0.38 -31.04 -16.00
C VAL A 707 -1.37 -32.19 -15.97
N LYS A 708 -1.62 -32.74 -14.79
CA LYS A 708 -2.63 -33.78 -14.55
C LYS A 708 -3.86 -33.17 -13.89
N ARG A 709 -5.01 -33.28 -14.55
CA ARG A 709 -6.32 -32.85 -14.03
C ARG A 709 -7.18 -34.09 -13.74
N THR A 710 -7.64 -34.22 -12.50
CA THR A 710 -8.44 -35.35 -12.01
C THR A 710 -9.83 -34.85 -11.63
N HIS A 711 -10.88 -35.45 -12.18
CA HIS A 711 -12.26 -35.04 -11.92
C HIS A 711 -12.95 -36.07 -11.01
N TRP A 712 -13.20 -35.68 -9.75
CA TRP A 712 -13.73 -36.58 -8.71
C TRP A 712 -15.24 -36.41 -8.45
N ALA A 713 -15.97 -35.80 -9.39
CA ALA A 713 -17.44 -35.82 -9.38
C ALA A 713 -18.00 -37.20 -9.73
N GLU A 714 -19.26 -37.44 -9.38
CA GLU A 714 -20.06 -38.52 -9.96
C GLU A 714 -20.75 -38.06 -11.25
N LYS A 715 -21.08 -39.01 -12.15
CA LYS A 715 -21.80 -38.70 -13.39
C LYS A 715 -23.22 -38.22 -13.09
N ASN A 716 -23.61 -37.07 -13.63
CA ASN A 716 -24.85 -36.35 -13.32
C ASN A 716 -24.97 -35.84 -11.87
N GLU A 717 -23.87 -35.80 -11.09
CA GLU A 717 -23.86 -35.06 -9.82
C GLU A 717 -24.29 -33.61 -10.04
N LYS A 718 -25.15 -33.07 -9.15
CA LYS A 718 -25.78 -31.76 -9.30
C LYS A 718 -24.72 -30.67 -9.57
N PHE A 719 -24.93 -29.89 -10.63
CA PHE A 719 -24.03 -28.82 -11.14
C PHE A 719 -22.65 -29.25 -11.64
N VAL A 720 -22.02 -30.27 -11.06
CA VAL A 720 -20.60 -30.60 -11.25
C VAL A 720 -20.37 -31.84 -12.15
N GLY A 721 -21.33 -32.75 -12.23
CA GLY A 721 -21.22 -34.06 -12.89
C GLY A 721 -21.30 -34.07 -14.42
N VAL A 722 -20.78 -33.02 -15.07
CA VAL A 722 -20.67 -32.86 -16.53
C VAL A 722 -19.19 -32.84 -16.95
N ARG A 723 -18.86 -33.01 -18.24
CA ARG A 723 -17.45 -33.10 -18.68
C ARG A 723 -16.75 -31.75 -18.49
N ASN A 724 -15.60 -31.72 -17.81
CA ASN A 724 -14.76 -30.54 -17.74
C ASN A 724 -14.07 -30.35 -19.11
N ASN A 725 -14.36 -29.24 -19.78
CA ASN A 725 -13.93 -28.95 -21.16
C ASN A 725 -12.96 -27.76 -21.13
N ASN A 726 -11.67 -28.02 -20.93
CA ASN A 726 -10.70 -27.00 -20.59
C ASN A 726 -9.85 -26.57 -21.80
N TRP A 727 -9.92 -25.29 -22.16
CA TRP A 727 -8.91 -24.64 -22.99
C TRP A 727 -7.73 -24.24 -22.10
N MET A 728 -6.65 -25.01 -22.16
CA MET A 728 -5.46 -24.79 -21.35
C MET A 728 -4.44 -23.94 -22.10
N ARG A 729 -3.86 -22.97 -21.40
CA ARG A 729 -2.77 -22.12 -21.87
C ARG A 729 -1.59 -22.20 -20.90
N ILE A 730 -0.41 -22.47 -21.42
CA ILE A 730 0.86 -22.44 -20.68
C ILE A 730 1.61 -21.17 -21.12
N TYR A 731 1.85 -20.25 -20.18
CA TYR A 731 2.62 -19.04 -20.44
C TYR A 731 4.05 -19.26 -19.96
N THR A 732 5.01 -18.90 -20.82
CA THR A 732 6.46 -19.15 -20.70
C THR A 732 7.26 -17.90 -21.07
N PRO A 733 8.58 -17.81 -20.80
CA PRO A 733 9.39 -16.67 -21.20
C PRO A 733 9.29 -16.37 -22.71
N LEU A 734 9.29 -15.09 -23.07
CA LEU A 734 9.09 -14.65 -24.45
C LEU A 734 10.20 -15.17 -25.37
N GLY A 735 9.82 -15.93 -26.41
CA GLY A 735 10.72 -16.62 -27.32
C GLY A 735 10.99 -18.08 -26.98
N SER A 736 10.25 -18.69 -26.03
CA SER A 736 10.36 -20.13 -25.74
C SER A 736 9.91 -20.97 -26.95
N GLU A 737 10.71 -21.96 -27.33
CA GLU A 737 10.45 -22.81 -28.51
C GLU A 737 9.84 -24.16 -28.08
N LEU A 738 8.64 -24.49 -28.58
CA LEU A 738 8.01 -25.79 -28.33
C LEU A 738 8.74 -26.92 -29.10
N ILE A 739 9.15 -27.97 -28.39
CA ILE A 739 9.82 -29.15 -28.93
C ILE A 739 8.79 -30.28 -29.16
N GLU A 740 7.96 -30.53 -28.14
CA GLU A 740 7.02 -31.65 -28.10
C GLU A 740 5.84 -31.30 -27.18
N ALA A 741 4.64 -31.82 -27.48
CA ALA A 741 3.48 -31.69 -26.60
C ALA A 741 2.45 -32.78 -26.91
N GLY A 742 1.69 -33.22 -25.90
CA GLY A 742 0.68 -34.28 -26.08
C GLY A 742 -0.26 -34.49 -24.89
N GLY A 743 -1.11 -35.51 -25.00
CA GLY A 743 -2.16 -35.83 -24.03
C GLY A 743 -3.48 -35.06 -24.21
N PHE A 744 -3.59 -34.27 -25.29
CA PHE A 744 -4.73 -33.39 -25.56
C PHE A 744 -5.99 -34.15 -26.00
N SER A 745 -7.15 -33.56 -25.69
CA SER A 745 -8.46 -34.00 -26.18
C SER A 745 -9.28 -32.76 -26.50
N ARG A 746 -9.68 -32.60 -27.77
CA ARG A 746 -10.46 -31.47 -28.28
C ARG A 746 -11.92 -31.88 -28.51
N PRO A 747 -12.91 -31.04 -28.16
CA PRO A 747 -14.31 -31.24 -28.58
C PRO A 747 -14.43 -31.36 -30.11
N ASP A 748 -15.40 -32.12 -30.60
CA ASP A 748 -15.60 -32.30 -32.05
C ASP A 748 -15.88 -30.98 -32.78
N ASP A 749 -15.36 -30.82 -34.01
CA ASP A 749 -15.53 -29.60 -34.81
C ASP A 749 -17.00 -29.20 -35.07
N ILE A 750 -17.93 -30.15 -34.94
CA ILE A 750 -19.38 -29.91 -35.07
C ILE A 750 -19.95 -28.97 -34.00
N TYR A 751 -19.26 -28.80 -32.86
CA TYR A 751 -19.67 -27.91 -31.78
C TYR A 751 -19.19 -26.46 -31.98
N PHE A 752 -18.20 -26.22 -32.83
CA PHE A 752 -17.62 -24.90 -33.06
C PHE A 752 -18.50 -24.08 -34.01
N SER A 753 -19.32 -23.20 -33.44
CA SER A 753 -20.23 -22.34 -34.20
C SER A 753 -19.45 -21.27 -34.97
N LYS A 754 -19.95 -20.88 -36.16
CA LYS A 754 -19.30 -19.87 -37.00
C LYS A 754 -19.99 -18.51 -36.86
N PRO A 755 -19.26 -17.39 -36.72
CA PRO A 755 -19.84 -16.05 -36.68
C PRO A 755 -20.42 -15.64 -38.03
N GLU A 756 -21.35 -14.67 -38.04
CA GLU A 756 -21.83 -14.06 -39.28
C GLU A 756 -20.75 -13.13 -39.88
N ARG A 757 -20.85 -12.80 -41.17
CA ARG A 757 -19.79 -12.10 -41.93
C ARG A 757 -19.64 -10.61 -41.59
N ASP A 758 -20.66 -10.03 -40.98
CA ASP A 758 -20.79 -8.61 -40.61
C ASP A 758 -20.26 -8.29 -39.19
N TRP A 759 -19.79 -9.30 -38.43
CA TRP A 759 -19.41 -9.11 -37.04
C TRP A 759 -18.00 -8.52 -36.91
N GLU A 760 -17.82 -7.64 -35.92
CA GLU A 760 -16.54 -7.01 -35.64
C GLU A 760 -15.58 -8.03 -34.99
N LYS A 761 -14.32 -8.02 -35.42
CA LYS A 761 -13.25 -8.74 -34.71
C LYS A 761 -12.71 -7.87 -33.58
N ASP A 762 -12.45 -8.48 -32.43
CA ASP A 762 -11.72 -7.81 -31.35
C ASP A 762 -10.23 -7.69 -31.69
N LEU A 763 -9.66 -6.49 -31.53
CA LEU A 763 -8.27 -6.22 -31.90
C LEU A 763 -7.25 -6.91 -30.98
N ASP A 764 -7.56 -7.05 -29.68
CA ASP A 764 -6.63 -7.66 -28.73
C ASP A 764 -6.54 -9.18 -28.99
N VAL A 765 -7.66 -9.81 -29.36
CA VAL A 765 -7.71 -11.21 -29.81
C VAL A 765 -7.01 -11.38 -31.16
N VAL A 766 -7.25 -10.49 -32.13
CA VAL A 766 -6.62 -10.55 -33.47
C VAL A 766 -5.10 -10.41 -33.40
N ASN A 767 -4.60 -9.52 -32.55
CA ASN A 767 -3.17 -9.25 -32.40
C ASN A 767 -2.43 -10.27 -31.52
N THR A 768 -3.13 -11.25 -30.92
CA THR A 768 -2.54 -12.30 -30.07
C THR A 768 -2.88 -13.69 -30.62
N GLU A 769 -3.98 -14.32 -30.19
CA GLU A 769 -4.41 -15.64 -30.65
C GLU A 769 -4.68 -15.67 -32.18
N GLY A 770 -5.10 -14.54 -32.76
CA GLY A 770 -5.29 -14.38 -34.20
C GLY A 770 -4.02 -14.45 -35.06
N LEU A 771 -2.84 -14.39 -34.44
CA LEU A 771 -1.53 -14.58 -35.09
C LEU A 771 -0.93 -15.96 -34.81
N ALA A 772 -1.66 -16.87 -34.18
CA ALA A 772 -1.12 -18.14 -33.70
C ALA A 772 -0.62 -19.09 -34.80
N VAL A 773 0.60 -19.60 -34.63
CA VAL A 773 1.17 -20.69 -35.42
C VAL A 773 0.75 -22.02 -34.81
N ILE A 774 0.35 -22.99 -35.64
CA ILE A 774 -0.05 -24.33 -35.16
C ILE A 774 1.14 -25.28 -35.26
N HIS A 775 1.54 -25.88 -34.13
CA HIS A 775 2.57 -26.92 -34.11
C HIS A 775 2.04 -28.21 -34.76
N THR A 776 2.60 -28.55 -35.92
CA THR A 776 2.06 -29.57 -36.84
C THR A 776 1.93 -30.98 -36.26
N LYS A 777 2.73 -31.34 -35.25
CA LYS A 777 2.66 -32.67 -34.61
C LYS A 777 1.58 -32.78 -33.53
N SER A 778 1.23 -31.70 -32.84
CA SER A 778 0.38 -31.73 -31.62
C SER A 778 -0.90 -30.91 -31.73
N GLY A 779 -1.06 -30.10 -32.78
CA GLY A 779 -2.18 -29.16 -32.93
C GLY A 779 -2.13 -27.97 -31.97
N THR A 780 -1.08 -27.85 -31.16
CA THR A 780 -0.92 -26.77 -30.17
C THR A 780 -0.79 -25.42 -30.88
N LYS A 781 -1.62 -24.44 -30.51
CA LYS A 781 -1.44 -23.04 -30.92
C LYS A 781 -0.26 -22.44 -30.16
N ILE A 782 0.59 -21.71 -30.87
CA ILE A 782 1.73 -20.96 -30.31
C ILE A 782 1.56 -19.50 -30.71
N TYR A 783 1.52 -18.59 -29.73
CA TYR A 783 1.40 -17.16 -29.97
C TYR A 783 2.01 -16.33 -28.84
N GLU A 784 2.08 -15.01 -29.01
CA GLU A 784 2.56 -14.07 -27.98
C GLU A 784 1.38 -13.36 -27.31
N GLU A 785 1.43 -13.24 -25.98
CA GLU A 785 0.39 -12.59 -25.19
C GLU A 785 1.04 -12.00 -23.93
N ASN A 786 0.77 -10.73 -23.59
CA ASN A 786 1.26 -10.07 -22.37
C ASN A 786 2.77 -10.24 -22.11
N GLY A 787 3.58 -10.14 -23.18
CA GLY A 787 5.04 -10.28 -23.12
C GLY A 787 5.53 -11.69 -22.76
N LYS A 788 4.74 -12.74 -23.02
CA LYS A 788 5.04 -14.15 -22.78
C LYS A 788 4.75 -14.97 -24.04
N THR A 789 5.42 -16.10 -24.21
CA THR A 789 5.05 -17.09 -25.23
C THR A 789 4.01 -18.05 -24.66
N VAL A 790 2.91 -18.24 -25.38
CA VAL A 790 1.76 -19.05 -24.97
C VAL A 790 1.66 -20.32 -25.80
N PHE A 791 1.62 -21.47 -25.13
CA PHE A 791 1.26 -22.76 -25.74
C PHE A 791 -0.16 -23.13 -25.33
N ALA A 792 -1.08 -23.21 -26.30
CA ALA A 792 -2.52 -23.38 -26.04
C ALA A 792 -3.10 -24.61 -26.73
N ASN A 793 -3.84 -25.45 -25.99
CA ASN A 793 -4.53 -26.62 -26.52
C ASN A 793 -5.67 -27.11 -25.57
N TRP A 794 -6.48 -28.06 -26.03
CA TRP A 794 -7.60 -28.59 -25.27
C TRP A 794 -7.26 -29.79 -24.37
N SER A 795 -7.85 -29.81 -23.18
CA SER A 795 -7.85 -30.93 -22.24
C SER A 795 -9.29 -31.19 -21.80
N GLN A 796 -9.76 -32.44 -21.90
CA GLN A 796 -11.10 -32.84 -21.45
C GLN A 796 -11.00 -33.88 -20.33
N VAL A 797 -11.87 -33.76 -19.31
CA VAL A 797 -11.91 -34.71 -18.19
C VAL A 797 -13.36 -35.10 -17.86
N ASP A 798 -13.67 -36.37 -18.10
CA ASP A 798 -14.94 -36.99 -17.66
C ASP A 798 -14.94 -37.30 -16.16
N GLN A 799 -16.12 -37.55 -15.61
CA GLN A 799 -16.32 -37.85 -14.19
C GLN A 799 -15.56 -39.13 -13.79
N GLY A 800 -15.04 -39.18 -12.57
CA GLY A 800 -14.20 -40.29 -12.07
C GLY A 800 -12.88 -40.50 -12.81
N SER A 801 -12.49 -39.61 -13.73
CA SER A 801 -11.38 -39.82 -14.67
C SER A 801 -10.23 -38.81 -14.45
N SER A 802 -9.09 -39.07 -15.10
CA SER A 802 -7.93 -38.15 -15.14
C SER A 802 -7.48 -37.93 -16.57
N ALA A 803 -7.11 -36.69 -16.92
CA ALA A 803 -6.32 -36.39 -18.10
C ALA A 803 -4.92 -35.92 -17.67
N THR A 804 -3.91 -36.23 -18.48
CA THR A 804 -2.53 -35.74 -18.28
C THR A 804 -2.04 -35.18 -19.61
N VAL A 805 -1.82 -33.87 -19.66
CA VAL A 805 -1.19 -33.20 -20.80
C VAL A 805 0.26 -32.88 -20.47
N TYR A 806 1.10 -32.76 -21.50
CA TYR A 806 2.48 -32.32 -21.33
C TYR A 806 2.94 -31.39 -22.46
N PHE A 807 3.92 -30.56 -22.13
CA PHE A 807 4.61 -29.64 -23.01
C PHE A 807 6.11 -29.70 -22.68
N LYS A 808 6.96 -29.92 -23.69
CA LYS A 808 8.43 -29.83 -23.58
C LYS A 808 8.92 -28.72 -24.49
N TYR A 809 9.65 -27.75 -23.94
CA TYR A 809 10.07 -26.53 -24.64
C TYR A 809 11.49 -26.11 -24.24
N LYS A 810 12.13 -25.31 -25.10
CA LYS A 810 13.46 -24.73 -24.88
C LYS A 810 13.30 -23.26 -24.50
N LEU A 811 14.00 -22.80 -23.46
CA LEU A 811 13.97 -21.39 -23.07
C LEU A 811 14.72 -20.49 -24.09
N PRO A 812 14.36 -19.19 -24.17
CA PRO A 812 14.99 -18.21 -25.06
C PRO A 812 16.41 -17.82 -24.62
N PHE A 813 16.82 -18.16 -23.40
CA PHE A 813 18.14 -17.87 -22.84
C PHE A 813 18.95 -19.14 -22.56
N LYS A 814 20.26 -18.96 -22.41
CA LYS A 814 21.15 -19.97 -21.83
C LYS A 814 21.65 -19.50 -20.47
N VAL A 815 21.83 -20.44 -19.56
CA VAL A 815 22.58 -20.20 -18.33
C VAL A 815 24.07 -20.14 -18.66
N ASP A 816 24.79 -19.18 -18.10
CA ASP A 816 26.25 -19.13 -18.19
C ASP A 816 26.86 -20.25 -17.33
N ILE A 817 27.43 -21.25 -18.01
CA ILE A 817 28.08 -22.44 -17.43
C ILE A 817 29.63 -22.38 -17.58
N LYS A 818 30.15 -21.33 -18.23
CA LYS A 818 31.57 -21.24 -18.63
C LYS A 818 32.37 -20.13 -17.93
N GLY A 819 31.72 -19.20 -17.24
CA GLY A 819 32.42 -18.11 -16.55
C GLY A 819 33.11 -17.12 -17.50
N GLU A 820 32.58 -16.95 -18.71
CA GLU A 820 33.13 -15.99 -19.70
C GLU A 820 32.83 -14.55 -19.24
N GLU A 821 33.82 -13.95 -18.55
CA GLU A 821 33.93 -12.56 -18.07
C GLU A 821 32.62 -11.81 -17.72
N ARG A 822 32.15 -11.96 -16.48
CA ARG A 822 31.13 -11.08 -15.89
C ARG A 822 31.72 -9.68 -15.60
N VAL A 823 31.68 -8.80 -16.60
CA VAL A 823 32.20 -7.42 -16.50
C VAL A 823 31.25 -6.52 -15.70
N GLY A 824 31.30 -6.65 -14.37
CA GLY A 824 30.51 -5.85 -13.43
C GLY A 824 31.31 -5.17 -12.32
N LEU A 825 30.82 -4.01 -11.88
CA LEU A 825 31.37 -3.27 -10.75
C LEU A 825 31.20 -4.02 -9.41
N LEU A 826 30.17 -4.88 -9.31
CA LEU A 826 29.96 -5.76 -8.18
C LEU A 826 30.91 -6.97 -8.21
N ASP A 827 31.09 -7.61 -9.36
CA ASP A 827 31.99 -8.76 -9.54
C ASP A 827 33.44 -8.38 -9.24
N SER A 828 33.84 -7.16 -9.63
CA SER A 828 35.12 -6.54 -9.25
C SER A 828 35.32 -6.44 -7.72
N LEU A 829 34.25 -6.23 -6.96
CA LEU A 829 34.26 -6.20 -5.50
C LEU A 829 34.25 -7.61 -4.89
N VAL A 830 33.44 -8.54 -5.42
CA VAL A 830 33.39 -9.91 -4.86
C VAL A 830 34.72 -10.65 -5.11
N ASN A 831 35.35 -10.49 -6.29
CA ASN A 831 36.68 -11.05 -6.58
C ASN A 831 37.79 -10.47 -5.68
N TYR A 832 37.64 -9.24 -5.19
CA TYR A 832 38.56 -8.65 -4.22
C TYR A 832 38.40 -9.25 -2.80
N PHE A 833 37.21 -9.74 -2.44
CA PHE A 833 36.93 -10.31 -1.12
C PHE A 833 36.95 -11.85 -1.06
N ASN A 834 36.80 -12.56 -2.18
CA ASN A 834 36.94 -14.01 -2.30
C ASN A 834 37.65 -14.34 -3.63
N PRO A 835 38.99 -14.50 -3.65
CA PRO A 835 39.74 -14.82 -4.87
C PRO A 835 39.53 -16.26 -5.36
N ASP A 836 39.11 -17.17 -4.47
CA ASP A 836 38.79 -18.57 -4.80
C ASP A 836 37.35 -18.72 -5.36
N GLN A 837 36.93 -17.83 -6.27
CA GLN A 837 35.59 -17.88 -6.85
C GLN A 837 35.38 -19.16 -7.69
N LYS A 838 34.66 -20.10 -7.09
CA LYS A 838 33.90 -21.13 -7.79
C LYS A 838 32.90 -20.48 -8.75
N GLU A 839 32.87 -20.94 -10.00
CA GLU A 839 31.91 -20.51 -11.03
C GLU A 839 30.47 -20.70 -10.56
N LEU A 840 29.81 -19.63 -10.10
CA LEU A 840 28.43 -19.67 -9.61
C LEU A 840 27.44 -19.54 -10.76
N ILE A 841 26.64 -20.60 -10.92
CA ILE A 841 25.61 -20.80 -11.94
C ILE A 841 24.25 -20.51 -11.31
N PRO A 842 23.63 -19.34 -11.60
CA PRO A 842 22.28 -19.03 -11.14
C PRO A 842 21.21 -19.57 -12.12
N TYR A 843 20.07 -19.97 -11.55
CA TYR A 843 18.80 -20.12 -12.26
C TYR A 843 17.67 -19.72 -11.31
N ALA A 844 16.59 -19.18 -11.84
CA ALA A 844 15.38 -18.88 -11.09
C ALA A 844 14.12 -19.13 -11.92
N LEU A 845 13.03 -19.46 -11.23
CA LEU A 845 11.70 -19.72 -11.78
C LEU A 845 10.65 -18.93 -11.00
N LEU A 846 9.83 -18.16 -11.71
CA LEU A 846 8.59 -17.58 -11.18
C LEU A 846 7.39 -18.45 -11.61
N MET A 847 6.84 -19.25 -10.69
CA MET A 847 5.57 -19.94 -10.88
C MET A 847 4.42 -19.01 -10.47
N GLN A 848 3.78 -18.39 -11.45
CA GLN A 848 2.63 -17.51 -11.23
C GLN A 848 1.33 -18.34 -11.13
N LYS A 849 0.56 -18.08 -10.06
CA LYS A 849 -0.77 -18.64 -9.81
C LYS A 849 -1.81 -17.99 -10.73
N GLN A 850 -2.69 -18.83 -11.29
CA GLN A 850 -3.92 -18.39 -11.95
C GLN A 850 -4.90 -17.74 -10.94
N PRO A 851 -5.45 -16.54 -11.22
CA PRO A 851 -6.48 -15.96 -10.37
C PRO A 851 -7.69 -16.90 -10.20
N GLY A 852 -8.34 -16.82 -9.04
CA GLY A 852 -9.49 -17.64 -8.66
C GLY A 852 -9.26 -19.15 -8.47
N SER A 853 -8.16 -19.73 -8.98
CA SER A 853 -7.92 -21.17 -8.87
C SER A 853 -7.77 -21.65 -7.43
N VAL A 854 -8.20 -22.88 -7.18
CA VAL A 854 -8.09 -23.59 -5.89
C VAL A 854 -7.55 -24.99 -6.10
N ASN A 855 -6.95 -25.59 -5.07
CA ASN A 855 -6.51 -26.99 -5.05
C ASN A 855 -5.43 -27.42 -6.08
N SER A 856 -4.83 -26.49 -6.84
CA SER A 856 -3.66 -26.78 -7.67
C SER A 856 -2.42 -27.07 -6.80
N VAL A 857 -1.82 -28.25 -6.97
CA VAL A 857 -0.52 -28.61 -6.38
C VAL A 857 0.57 -28.35 -7.40
N PHE A 858 1.65 -27.68 -6.99
CA PHE A 858 2.83 -27.47 -7.82
C PHE A 858 4.00 -28.31 -7.32
N LYS A 859 4.66 -29.01 -8.24
CA LYS A 859 5.92 -29.73 -8.04
C LYS A 859 6.93 -29.15 -9.01
N SER A 860 8.12 -28.79 -8.54
CA SER A 860 9.25 -28.42 -9.40
C SER A 860 10.43 -29.34 -9.14
N GLN A 861 11.15 -29.71 -10.19
CA GLN A 861 12.44 -30.38 -10.13
C GLN A 861 13.41 -29.66 -11.06
N MET A 862 14.68 -29.65 -10.68
CA MET A 862 15.74 -29.11 -11.52
C MET A 862 16.91 -30.09 -11.59
N ASN A 863 17.35 -30.37 -12.80
CA ASN A 863 18.44 -31.29 -13.11
C ASN A 863 19.59 -30.52 -13.74
N ILE A 864 20.77 -30.56 -13.11
CA ILE A 864 22.03 -30.09 -13.70
C ILE A 864 22.91 -31.31 -14.00
N ALA A 865 23.77 -31.22 -15.01
CA ALA A 865 24.76 -32.26 -15.32
C ALA A 865 25.57 -32.65 -14.06
N ASP A 866 25.93 -33.95 -13.94
CA ASP A 866 26.49 -34.54 -12.71
C ASP A 866 27.83 -33.92 -12.24
N ASN A 867 28.50 -33.14 -13.07
CA ASN A 867 29.72 -32.41 -12.72
C ASN A 867 29.46 -31.04 -12.04
N TYR A 868 28.22 -30.77 -11.61
CA TYR A 868 27.83 -29.56 -10.89
C TYR A 868 27.11 -29.91 -9.57
N LYS A 869 27.31 -29.06 -8.56
CA LYS A 869 26.71 -29.18 -7.24
C LYS A 869 25.99 -27.89 -6.84
N ILE A 870 24.74 -28.00 -6.41
CA ILE A 870 24.00 -26.92 -5.75
C ILE A 870 24.70 -26.56 -4.42
N VAL A 871 24.79 -25.25 -4.16
CA VAL A 871 25.37 -24.67 -2.93
C VAL A 871 24.39 -23.77 -2.17
N TRP A 872 23.28 -23.40 -2.79
CA TRP A 872 22.19 -22.64 -2.19
C TRP A 872 20.90 -22.83 -2.98
N SER A 873 19.77 -22.85 -2.28
CA SER A 873 18.42 -22.83 -2.86
C SER A 873 17.48 -21.89 -2.10
N TYR A 874 16.44 -21.43 -2.80
CA TYR A 874 15.29 -20.73 -2.25
C TYR A 874 13.99 -21.36 -2.79
N PRO A 875 13.03 -21.75 -1.92
CA PRO A 875 13.17 -21.83 -0.47
C PRO A 875 14.26 -22.86 -0.09
N GLY A 876 15.00 -22.59 0.99
CA GLY A 876 16.09 -23.45 1.44
C GLY A 876 15.61 -24.47 2.47
N GLY A 877 15.84 -25.77 2.24
CA GLY A 877 15.22 -26.80 3.08
C GLY A 877 15.59 -28.26 2.83
N GLY A 878 16.86 -28.60 2.56
CA GLY A 878 17.33 -29.99 2.63
C GLY A 878 16.91 -30.95 1.50
N ASN A 879 16.08 -30.51 0.54
CA ASN A 879 15.70 -31.26 -0.66
C ASN A 879 16.80 -31.31 -1.75
N GLU A 880 18.02 -30.86 -1.44
CA GLU A 880 19.17 -30.83 -2.34
C GLU A 880 19.92 -32.17 -2.34
N LYS A 881 20.05 -32.79 -3.52
CA LYS A 881 20.91 -33.98 -3.75
C LYS A 881 21.98 -33.67 -4.79
N ASN A 882 23.06 -33.01 -4.35
CA ASN A 882 24.20 -32.58 -5.18
C ASN A 882 23.80 -31.84 -6.47
N ASN A 883 23.51 -32.54 -7.57
CA ASN A 883 23.14 -31.95 -8.86
C ASN A 883 21.62 -31.77 -9.08
N ARG A 884 20.78 -32.12 -8.09
CA ARG A 884 19.32 -32.00 -8.17
C ARG A 884 18.70 -31.26 -6.98
N TRP A 885 17.68 -30.47 -7.30
CA TRP A 885 16.79 -29.78 -6.35
C TRP A 885 15.33 -30.12 -6.70
N HIS A 886 14.46 -30.15 -5.68
CA HIS A 886 13.05 -30.50 -5.80
C HIS A 886 12.23 -29.79 -4.72
N GLU A 887 11.07 -29.24 -5.08
CA GLU A 887 10.07 -28.72 -4.13
C GLU A 887 8.66 -29.14 -4.53
N GLU A 888 7.77 -29.30 -3.54
CA GLU A 888 6.35 -29.59 -3.73
C GLU A 888 5.49 -28.81 -2.72
N GLY A 889 4.38 -28.22 -3.17
CA GLY A 889 3.45 -27.54 -2.29
C GLY A 889 2.16 -27.07 -2.97
N ALA A 890 1.26 -26.51 -2.17
CA ALA A 890 0.01 -25.93 -2.66
C ALA A 890 0.27 -24.57 -3.34
N LEU A 891 -0.26 -24.39 -4.55
CA LEU A 891 -0.14 -23.16 -5.34
C LEU A 891 -1.22 -22.14 -4.92
N ASN A 892 -1.26 -21.82 -3.62
CA ASN A 892 -2.22 -20.86 -3.06
C ASN A 892 -1.85 -19.40 -3.37
N THR A 893 -0.55 -19.12 -3.55
CA THR A 893 0.00 -17.81 -3.94
C THR A 893 1.12 -18.02 -4.96
N ASP A 894 1.54 -16.96 -5.67
CA ASP A 894 2.71 -17.01 -6.56
C ASP A 894 3.95 -17.54 -5.83
N LYS A 895 4.73 -18.41 -6.48
CA LYS A 895 5.95 -18.99 -5.90
C LYS A 895 7.17 -18.58 -6.71
N TYR A 896 8.19 -18.08 -6.02
CA TYR A 896 9.50 -17.82 -6.59
C TYR A 896 10.50 -18.86 -6.09
N PHE A 897 11.25 -19.43 -7.02
CA PHE A 897 12.27 -20.44 -6.77
C PHE A 897 13.59 -19.97 -7.36
N ALA A 898 14.71 -20.21 -6.67
CA ALA A 898 16.03 -19.89 -7.18
C ALA A 898 17.08 -20.87 -6.65
N ILE A 899 18.15 -21.08 -7.41
CA ILE A 899 19.32 -21.84 -6.95
C ILE A 899 20.63 -21.14 -7.34
N LEU A 900 21.71 -21.53 -6.66
CA LEU A 900 23.08 -21.33 -7.10
C LEU A 900 23.79 -22.68 -7.10
N ALA A 901 24.44 -23.02 -8.21
CA ALA A 901 25.30 -24.19 -8.34
C ALA A 901 26.76 -23.80 -8.63
N THR A 902 27.68 -24.72 -8.33
CA THR A 902 29.13 -24.64 -8.61
C THR A 902 29.56 -25.89 -9.37
N LYS A 903 30.68 -25.82 -10.08
CA LYS A 903 31.52 -26.99 -10.40
C LYS A 903 32.17 -27.59 -9.15
#